data_AF-A0A0S4IZ83-F1
#
_entry.id   AF-A0A0S4IZ83-F1
#
_cell.length_a   1.000
_cell.length_b   1.000
_cell.length_c   1.000
_cell.angle_alpha   90.00
_cell.angle_beta   90.00
_cell.angle_gamma   90.00
#
_symmetry.space_group_name_H-M   'P 1'
#
loop_
_entity.id
_entity.type
_entity.pdbx_description
1 polymer ?
#
loop_
_entity_poly.entity_id
_entity_poly.type
_entity_poly.pdbx_seq_one_letter_code
_entity_poly.pdbx_strand_id
1 'polypeptide(L)'
;MVQLAIERDYNAIVFATTSVLKKFESQICELISAIPSPLLLWQQLPSSIRHQRAIAIALLKRSGMTLDQMPSSIQNDEEAVVAAVENNGDAIRFACRSLRGTKRIALMAVQRDGLELQDLPSAMTDDIDVVTAAVRQNTLALQFASRRLRGNTDLVSRAVLFNPSVLLFASDDLQADPDLATRLISRNPAAFVDLCRSAKQKREISLAAVKRNGLLLKEVPSEFQKDPDVVLAAVTQNGDAIQFASRSLRADKGLALVAVRRDGMELRDLANSLQKDVDVVLAAVTQNGDALQFACRSLRANKQIALIAVSRDGLELRDVSSNLQNDDEVVSAACQQNGLALQFASKRLRGVASIVKLSVQRAKEALQYASVEQQCDDTIAVPVVTFSPIIFSLLCDEARAVESIALAACKAHGSMFMYIASKFRTVEAFALASMATYPSGYSNLPTVMQRNRNVVLTTVTVSGIELVNAPSEFRKDKGIVMAAMRNNRVAFQFADGSLKSDTELLTMLNDDLRYRFTGNWGIPLPQTYWVAACPKSSWVSDGVAPGCAACNKEFGMFRRRHHCRACGHVICGDCSFVGVAMANKSRGLHRCCTQCFQASRLHVQIRRSIGIPLVPHVEKGVEAYHTFLETTLGVPRQYCPFMDLVTAADIAVILDDSGSMKFPTNGAGTPGKSFAASRSGSDATSRWLEMQAILSNMFDVWSWLGLSIDVVFMNRNRVQRGGRTAPPPVSSMAELQSAFDAPPYGGTPSVTTLQSVFSRRLSNDASRPLLTYLFTDGEPDGSFEAFERFIEDRPHKQHSLLSVILCTDETEIVERYRRLENEVVLMPDGVWNSLGISGVDVTEDYAGEARDVALAGRPTPLLPGEYLVKCMVGALDPAVHLIDLPARPTFWRQPPVQQADGGGGD
;
A
#
# COMPACT_ATOMS: atom_id res chain seq x y z
N MET A 1 -33.27 -6.42 44.75
CA MET A 1 -34.56 -6.55 44.05
C MET A 1 -34.85 -5.37 43.14
N VAL A 2 -34.84 -4.12 43.62
CA VAL A 2 -34.99 -2.92 42.76
C VAL A 2 -33.91 -2.87 41.67
N GLN A 3 -32.64 -3.11 42.03
CA GLN A 3 -31.51 -3.15 41.10
C GLN A 3 -31.63 -4.26 40.03
N LEU A 4 -32.17 -5.42 40.41
CA LEU A 4 -32.47 -6.54 39.51
C LEU A 4 -33.68 -6.28 38.60
N ALA A 5 -34.63 -5.45 39.05
CA ALA A 5 -35.76 -4.99 38.24
C ALA A 5 -35.33 -3.91 37.23
N ILE A 6 -34.30 -3.12 37.58
CA ILE A 6 -33.73 -2.07 36.72
C ILE A 6 -33.06 -2.63 35.46
N GLU A 7 -32.60 -3.86 35.50
CA GLU A 7 -31.91 -4.50 34.37
C GLU A 7 -32.84 -5.18 33.37
N ARG A 8 -34.14 -5.34 33.66
CA ARG A 8 -35.02 -6.27 32.90
C ARG A 8 -36.33 -5.69 32.34
N ASP A 9 -36.84 -4.57 32.83
CA ASP A 9 -38.10 -3.99 32.32
C ASP A 9 -38.16 -2.48 32.56
N TYR A 10 -38.20 -1.70 31.47
CA TYR A 10 -38.18 -0.24 31.49
C TYR A 10 -39.41 0.37 32.18
N ASN A 11 -40.58 -0.28 32.10
CA ASN A 11 -41.80 0.24 32.75
C ASN A 11 -41.84 -0.08 34.25
N ALA A 12 -41.21 -1.19 34.66
CA ALA A 12 -41.07 -1.55 36.07
C ALA A 12 -40.09 -0.61 36.80
N ILE A 13 -39.04 -0.12 36.13
CA ILE A 13 -38.11 0.91 36.63
C ILE A 13 -38.90 2.13 37.09
N VAL A 14 -39.73 2.68 36.21
CA VAL A 14 -40.43 3.95 36.42
C VAL A 14 -41.40 3.87 37.60
N PHE A 15 -42.15 2.77 37.68
CA PHE A 15 -43.14 2.53 38.74
C PHE A 15 -42.47 2.27 40.10
N ALA A 16 -41.37 1.51 40.13
CA ALA A 16 -40.59 1.26 41.33
C ALA A 16 -39.88 2.53 41.82
N THR A 17 -39.27 3.30 40.90
CA THR A 17 -38.54 4.54 41.20
C THR A 17 -39.49 5.57 41.81
N THR A 18 -40.72 5.70 41.32
CA THR A 18 -41.72 6.62 41.89
C THR A 18 -42.08 6.33 43.35
N SER A 19 -42.17 5.06 43.73
CA SER A 19 -42.49 4.62 45.10
C SER A 19 -41.27 4.60 46.02
N VAL A 20 -40.07 4.36 45.46
CA VAL A 20 -38.79 4.32 46.17
C VAL A 20 -38.25 5.73 46.43
N LEU A 21 -38.38 6.66 45.48
CA LEU A 21 -37.99 8.07 45.63
C LEU A 21 -38.76 8.79 46.74
N LYS A 22 -40.00 8.38 47.03
CA LYS A 22 -40.77 8.89 48.20
C LYS A 22 -40.16 8.48 49.55
N LYS A 23 -39.34 7.43 49.62
CA LYS A 23 -38.87 6.81 50.88
C LYS A 23 -37.38 7.01 51.17
N PHE A 24 -36.54 7.33 50.17
CA PHE A 24 -35.08 7.35 50.32
C PHE A 24 -34.46 8.59 49.64
N GLU A 25 -34.57 9.75 50.29
CA GLU A 25 -34.08 11.05 49.79
C GLU A 25 -32.55 11.12 49.64
N SER A 26 -31.81 10.36 50.46
CA SER A 26 -30.34 10.35 50.50
C SER A 26 -29.68 9.45 49.43
N GLN A 27 -30.41 8.50 48.84
CA GLN A 27 -29.87 7.53 47.86
C GLN A 27 -30.28 7.83 46.42
N ILE A 28 -30.98 8.95 46.20
CA ILE A 28 -31.58 9.31 44.91
C ILE A 28 -30.53 9.53 43.82
N CYS A 29 -29.37 10.10 44.16
CA CYS A 29 -28.32 10.39 43.17
C CYS A 29 -27.70 9.11 42.56
N GLU A 30 -27.53 8.05 43.36
CA GLU A 30 -27.01 6.75 42.89
C GLU A 30 -28.01 6.04 41.96
N LEU A 31 -29.30 6.09 42.30
CA LEU A 31 -30.39 5.54 41.48
C LEU A 31 -30.56 6.27 40.15
N ILE A 32 -30.48 7.61 40.16
CA ILE A 32 -30.57 8.42 38.93
C ILE A 32 -29.41 8.12 37.99
N SER A 33 -28.22 7.78 38.50
CA SER A 33 -27.03 7.48 37.69
C SER A 33 -27.17 6.19 36.86
N ALA A 34 -28.00 5.24 37.30
CA ALA A 34 -28.21 3.95 36.65
C ALA A 34 -29.27 3.96 35.52
N ILE A 35 -29.97 5.09 35.30
CA ILE A 35 -31.12 5.14 34.39
C ILE A 35 -30.70 5.60 32.98
N PRO A 36 -31.09 4.94 31.89
CA PRO A 36 -30.61 5.27 30.54
C PRO A 36 -31.06 6.64 29.99
N SER A 37 -32.28 7.10 30.32
CA SER A 37 -32.84 8.37 29.80
C SER A 37 -33.33 9.30 30.92
N PRO A 38 -32.58 10.39 31.23
CA PRO A 38 -32.97 11.39 32.23
C PRO A 38 -34.29 12.11 31.91
N LEU A 39 -34.57 12.34 30.62
CA LEU A 39 -35.77 13.02 30.15
C LEU A 39 -37.03 12.18 30.38
N LEU A 40 -36.99 10.91 30.00
CA LEU A 40 -38.14 10.02 30.16
C LEU A 40 -38.45 9.77 31.64
N LEU A 41 -37.41 9.66 32.47
CA LEU A 41 -37.54 9.62 33.92
C LEU A 41 -38.24 10.87 34.46
N TRP A 42 -37.80 12.07 34.07
CA TRP A 42 -38.44 13.32 34.48
C TRP A 42 -39.94 13.36 34.13
N GLN A 43 -40.29 12.99 32.89
CA GLN A 43 -41.66 12.98 32.40
C GLN A 43 -42.59 12.00 33.13
N GLN A 44 -42.05 11.03 33.87
CA GLN A 44 -42.83 10.02 34.57
C GLN A 44 -42.86 10.21 36.09
N LEU A 45 -42.07 11.15 36.64
CA LEU A 45 -42.13 11.50 38.06
C LEU A 45 -43.51 12.11 38.43
N PRO A 46 -44.08 11.86 39.61
CA PRO A 46 -45.27 12.56 40.08
C PRO A 46 -45.03 14.06 40.23
N SER A 47 -46.08 14.87 40.06
CA SER A 47 -46.02 16.33 40.24
C SER A 47 -45.47 16.75 41.60
N SER A 48 -45.75 15.99 42.67
CA SER A 48 -45.23 16.26 44.02
C SER A 48 -43.71 16.11 44.16
N ILE A 49 -43.05 15.37 43.26
CA ILE A 49 -41.59 15.16 43.26
C ILE A 49 -40.89 16.09 42.25
N ARG A 50 -41.57 16.50 41.17
CA ARG A 50 -41.03 17.45 40.16
C ARG A 50 -40.72 18.85 40.68
N HIS A 51 -41.01 19.15 41.94
CA HIS A 51 -40.60 20.39 42.61
C HIS A 51 -39.35 20.21 43.50
N GLN A 52 -38.80 19.00 43.63
CA GLN A 52 -37.63 18.73 44.44
C GLN A 52 -36.34 19.12 43.71
N ARG A 53 -35.69 20.16 44.23
CA ARG A 53 -34.46 20.77 43.70
C ARG A 53 -33.30 19.77 43.49
N ALA A 54 -33.05 18.90 44.46
CA ALA A 54 -31.93 17.95 44.42
C ALA A 54 -32.05 16.95 43.25
N ILE A 55 -33.27 16.49 42.96
CA ILE A 55 -33.55 15.54 41.87
C ILE A 55 -33.39 16.22 40.52
N ALA A 56 -33.91 17.44 40.38
CA ALA A 56 -33.77 18.21 39.15
C ALA A 56 -32.29 18.46 38.80
N ILE A 57 -31.48 18.90 39.77
CA ILE A 57 -30.04 19.12 39.58
C ILE A 57 -29.32 17.83 39.17
N ALA A 58 -29.61 16.70 39.83
CA ALA A 58 -29.00 15.41 39.50
C ALA A 58 -29.31 14.97 38.05
N LEU A 59 -30.51 15.26 37.55
CA LEU A 59 -30.88 14.98 36.15
C LEU A 59 -30.20 15.92 35.17
N LEU A 60 -30.13 17.22 35.50
CA LEU A 60 -29.51 18.25 34.65
C LEU A 60 -28.01 18.02 34.46
N LYS A 61 -27.31 17.50 35.48
CA LYS A 61 -25.90 17.09 35.35
C LYS A 61 -25.67 15.99 34.30
N ARG A 62 -26.70 15.19 33.99
CA ARG A 62 -26.65 14.13 32.97
C ARG A 62 -27.19 14.57 31.61
N SER A 63 -28.16 15.49 31.61
CA SER A 63 -28.81 16.02 30.41
C SER A 63 -29.31 17.44 30.66
N GLY A 64 -28.50 18.44 30.30
CA GLY A 64 -28.81 19.86 30.50
C GLY A 64 -30.06 20.31 29.75
N MET A 65 -30.35 19.72 28.57
CA MET A 65 -31.53 20.03 27.76
C MET A 65 -32.86 19.67 28.44
N THR A 66 -32.82 18.88 29.52
CA THR A 66 -34.02 18.54 30.30
C THR A 66 -34.63 19.79 30.96
N LEU A 67 -33.85 20.87 31.12
CA LEU A 67 -34.28 22.12 31.74
C LEU A 67 -35.52 22.75 31.09
N ASP A 68 -35.67 22.62 29.76
CA ASP A 68 -36.85 23.11 29.01
C ASP A 68 -38.18 22.56 29.54
N GLN A 69 -38.17 21.30 29.99
CA GLN A 69 -39.37 20.61 30.47
C GLN A 69 -39.56 20.69 31.99
N MET A 70 -38.69 21.43 32.69
CA MET A 70 -38.77 21.62 34.13
C MET A 70 -39.62 22.87 34.46
N PRO A 71 -40.31 22.90 35.62
CA PRO A 71 -41.15 24.05 35.99
C PRO A 71 -40.30 25.31 36.18
N SER A 72 -40.96 26.47 36.08
CA SER A 72 -40.30 27.78 36.24
C SER A 72 -39.56 27.94 37.56
N SER A 73 -40.00 27.26 38.63
CA SER A 73 -39.28 27.24 39.91
C SER A 73 -37.86 26.67 39.82
N ILE A 74 -37.60 25.74 38.90
CA ILE A 74 -36.28 25.14 38.64
C ILE A 74 -35.52 25.90 37.54
N GLN A 75 -36.22 26.39 36.50
CA GLN A 75 -35.61 27.26 35.48
C GLN A 75 -35.13 28.61 36.02
N ASN A 76 -35.66 29.02 37.18
CA ASN A 76 -35.24 30.20 37.94
C ASN A 76 -34.24 29.88 39.05
N ASP A 77 -33.87 28.62 39.26
CA ASP A 77 -32.89 28.21 40.27
C ASP A 77 -31.47 28.27 39.70
N GLU A 78 -30.61 29.07 40.35
CA GLU A 78 -29.24 29.30 39.87
C GLU A 78 -28.40 28.01 39.82
N GLU A 79 -28.55 27.11 40.79
CA GLU A 79 -27.75 25.88 40.87
C GLU A 79 -28.21 24.86 39.83
N ALA A 80 -29.52 24.77 39.58
CA ALA A 80 -30.08 23.96 38.51
C ALA A 80 -29.63 24.45 37.13
N VAL A 81 -29.69 25.76 36.87
CA VAL A 81 -29.23 26.35 35.61
C VAL A 81 -27.74 26.13 35.42
N VAL A 82 -26.92 26.30 36.46
CA VAL A 82 -25.48 25.99 36.42
C VAL A 82 -25.24 24.53 36.05
N ALA A 83 -25.89 23.59 36.74
CA ALA A 83 -25.75 22.16 36.45
C ALA A 83 -26.15 21.81 35.02
N ALA A 84 -27.17 22.47 34.48
CA ALA A 84 -27.61 22.29 33.11
C ALA A 84 -26.59 22.83 32.09
N VAL A 85 -26.12 24.07 32.30
CA VAL A 85 -25.17 24.77 31.42
C VAL A 85 -23.78 24.10 31.45
N GLU A 86 -23.34 23.59 32.60
CA GLU A 86 -22.10 22.82 32.72
C GLU A 86 -22.09 21.56 31.86
N ASN A 87 -23.25 20.90 31.76
CA ASN A 87 -23.44 19.72 30.92
C ASN A 87 -23.59 20.09 29.44
N ASN A 88 -24.44 21.07 29.14
CA ASN A 88 -24.70 21.55 27.79
C ASN A 88 -24.92 23.07 27.81
N GLY A 89 -24.03 23.83 27.15
CA GLY A 89 -24.09 25.29 27.09
C GLY A 89 -25.45 25.80 26.59
N ASP A 90 -26.05 25.04 25.67
CA ASP A 90 -27.34 25.33 25.06
C ASP A 90 -28.52 25.39 26.04
N ALA A 91 -28.37 24.76 27.20
CA ALA A 91 -29.39 24.82 28.25
C ALA A 91 -29.66 26.25 28.73
N ILE A 92 -28.75 27.21 28.49
CA ILE A 92 -28.91 28.60 28.90
C ILE A 92 -30.15 29.27 28.30
N ARG A 93 -30.59 28.88 27.10
CA ARG A 93 -31.77 29.46 26.43
C ARG A 93 -33.06 29.29 27.24
N PHE A 94 -33.12 28.24 28.07
CA PHE A 94 -34.25 27.91 28.93
C PHE A 94 -34.20 28.60 30.31
N ALA A 95 -33.09 29.25 30.64
CA ALA A 95 -32.96 30.01 31.89
C ALA A 95 -33.70 31.35 31.80
N CYS A 96 -34.16 31.84 32.96
CA CYS A 96 -34.82 33.14 33.00
C CYS A 96 -33.87 34.30 32.67
N ARG A 97 -34.44 35.42 32.21
CA ARG A 97 -33.67 36.57 31.71
C ARG A 97 -32.66 37.13 32.73
N SER A 98 -32.99 37.06 34.02
CA SER A 98 -32.11 37.48 35.10
C SER A 98 -30.84 36.62 35.15
N LEU A 99 -31.00 35.29 35.15
CA LEU A 99 -29.88 34.34 35.20
C LEU A 99 -29.04 34.33 33.92
N ARG A 100 -29.67 34.50 32.75
CA ARG A 100 -28.94 34.71 31.47
C ARG A 100 -28.11 35.99 31.46
N GLY A 101 -28.51 36.99 32.24
CA GLY A 101 -27.77 38.24 32.42
C GLY A 101 -26.60 38.15 33.40
N THR A 102 -26.43 37.02 34.09
CA THR A 102 -25.33 36.84 35.04
C THR A 102 -24.06 36.47 34.29
N LYS A 103 -23.04 37.34 34.37
CA LYS A 103 -21.73 37.14 33.70
C LYS A 103 -21.11 35.78 33.96
N ARG A 104 -21.24 35.25 35.19
CA ARG A 104 -20.76 33.90 35.56
C ARG A 104 -21.38 32.81 34.69
N ILE A 105 -22.71 32.77 34.59
CA ILE A 105 -23.44 31.73 33.85
C ILE A 105 -23.25 31.93 32.34
N ALA A 106 -23.25 33.19 31.88
CA ALA A 106 -22.95 33.54 30.50
C ALA A 106 -21.56 33.03 30.06
N LEU A 107 -20.52 33.26 30.88
CA LEU A 107 -19.17 32.74 30.62
C LEU A 107 -19.15 31.21 30.55
N MET A 108 -19.84 30.53 31.47
CA MET A 108 -19.93 29.08 31.47
C MET A 108 -20.58 28.53 30.20
N ALA A 109 -21.65 29.17 29.72
CA ALA A 109 -22.33 28.77 28.49
C ALA A 109 -21.44 28.98 27.26
N VAL A 110 -20.88 30.18 27.08
CA VAL A 110 -20.08 30.48 25.88
C VAL A 110 -18.73 29.76 25.85
N GLN A 111 -18.19 29.34 27.01
CA GLN A 111 -17.01 28.49 27.08
C GLN A 111 -17.31 27.04 26.68
N ARG A 112 -18.57 26.60 26.80
CA ARG A 112 -19.02 25.28 26.34
C ARG A 112 -19.34 25.31 24.85
N ASP A 113 -20.14 26.27 24.43
CA ASP A 113 -20.44 26.55 23.02
C ASP A 113 -20.48 28.07 22.77
N GLY A 114 -19.53 28.57 21.98
CA GLY A 114 -19.39 30.00 21.71
C GLY A 114 -20.58 30.59 20.97
N LEU A 115 -21.37 29.78 20.25
CA LEU A 115 -22.56 30.26 19.53
C LEU A 115 -23.71 30.63 20.47
N GLU A 116 -23.68 30.19 21.73
CA GLU A 116 -24.66 30.55 22.77
C GLU A 116 -24.69 32.05 23.08
N LEU A 117 -23.70 32.81 22.59
CA LEU A 117 -23.74 34.26 22.63
C LEU A 117 -25.02 34.84 22.00
N GLN A 118 -25.63 34.15 21.03
CA GLN A 118 -26.89 34.56 20.40
C GLN A 118 -28.09 34.56 21.38
N ASP A 119 -28.07 33.70 22.39
CA ASP A 119 -29.17 33.46 23.33
C ASP A 119 -29.08 34.32 24.59
N LEU A 120 -27.98 35.08 24.71
CA LEU A 120 -27.69 35.99 25.81
C LEU A 120 -28.31 37.38 25.61
N PRO A 121 -28.66 38.09 26.71
CA PRO A 121 -29.18 39.45 26.63
C PRO A 121 -28.11 40.43 26.13
N SER A 122 -28.56 41.58 25.60
CA SER A 122 -27.68 42.59 24.98
C SER A 122 -26.51 43.02 25.87
N ALA A 123 -26.72 43.11 27.19
CA ALA A 123 -25.67 43.42 28.17
C ALA A 123 -24.48 42.45 28.13
N MET A 124 -24.71 41.16 27.85
CA MET A 124 -23.66 40.15 27.74
C MET A 124 -23.04 40.11 26.33
N THR A 125 -23.84 40.37 25.28
CA THR A 125 -23.32 40.49 23.89
C THR A 125 -22.47 41.75 23.67
N ASP A 126 -22.50 42.70 24.61
CA ASP A 126 -21.64 43.88 24.65
C ASP A 126 -20.57 43.82 25.77
N ASP A 127 -20.49 42.74 26.55
CA ASP A 127 -19.43 42.51 27.54
C ASP A 127 -18.20 41.90 26.85
N ILE A 128 -17.06 42.58 26.94
CA ILE A 128 -15.84 42.18 26.22
C ILE A 128 -15.31 40.81 26.67
N ASP A 129 -15.45 40.45 27.96
CA ASP A 129 -14.89 39.18 28.47
C ASP A 129 -15.75 38.01 28.00
N VAL A 130 -17.08 38.16 28.04
CA VAL A 130 -18.03 37.16 27.54
C VAL A 130 -17.83 36.95 26.04
N VAL A 131 -17.80 38.04 25.26
CA VAL A 131 -17.60 37.95 23.81
C VAL A 131 -16.22 37.39 23.47
N THR A 132 -15.16 37.78 24.20
CA THR A 132 -13.82 37.21 23.97
C THR A 132 -13.77 35.72 24.27
N ALA A 133 -14.43 35.26 25.34
CA ALA A 133 -14.54 33.84 25.64
C ALA A 133 -15.32 33.08 24.55
N ALA A 134 -16.44 33.64 24.09
CA ALA A 134 -17.24 33.08 23.00
C ALA A 134 -16.45 32.96 21.70
N VAL A 135 -15.78 34.05 21.28
CA VAL A 135 -14.97 34.11 20.05
C VAL A 135 -13.75 33.19 20.12
N ARG A 136 -13.15 33.02 21.30
CA ARG A 136 -12.05 32.07 21.52
C ARG A 136 -12.49 30.62 21.37
N GLN A 137 -13.72 30.29 21.80
CA GLN A 137 -14.29 28.95 21.63
C GLN A 137 -14.70 28.73 20.17
N ASN A 138 -15.44 29.68 19.59
CA ASN A 138 -15.88 29.65 18.20
C ASN A 138 -15.88 31.07 17.60
N THR A 139 -15.00 31.29 16.63
CA THR A 139 -14.82 32.59 15.96
C THR A 139 -16.08 33.13 15.29
N LEU A 140 -17.02 32.26 14.85
CA LEU A 140 -18.30 32.66 14.27
C LEU A 140 -19.23 33.33 15.29
N ALA A 141 -18.97 33.20 16.59
CA ALA A 141 -19.72 33.90 17.63
C ALA A 141 -19.63 35.43 17.49
N LEU A 142 -18.59 35.95 16.83
CA LEU A 142 -18.43 37.38 16.58
C LEU A 142 -19.66 38.01 15.90
N GLN A 143 -20.41 37.25 15.09
CA GLN A 143 -21.62 37.74 14.42
C GLN A 143 -22.72 38.20 15.40
N PHE A 144 -22.75 37.64 16.60
CA PHE A 144 -23.73 37.95 17.65
C PHE A 144 -23.28 39.06 18.60
N ALA A 145 -22.02 39.52 18.49
CA ALA A 145 -21.51 40.61 19.30
C ALA A 145 -22.14 41.96 18.93
N SER A 146 -22.13 42.87 19.90
CA SER A 146 -22.60 44.25 19.69
C SER A 146 -21.84 44.94 18.55
N ARG A 147 -22.45 45.93 17.88
CA ARG A 147 -21.77 46.72 16.84
C ARG A 147 -20.45 47.33 17.34
N ARG A 148 -20.42 47.76 18.61
CA ARG A 148 -19.23 48.32 19.26
C ARG A 148 -18.09 47.30 19.32
N LEU A 149 -18.38 46.06 19.72
CA LEU A 149 -17.38 44.99 19.82
C LEU A 149 -16.99 44.41 18.46
N ARG A 150 -17.90 44.40 17.48
CA ARG A 150 -17.57 44.08 16.07
C ARG A 150 -16.69 45.15 15.40
N GLY A 151 -16.61 46.34 16.00
CA GLY A 151 -15.64 47.39 15.67
C GLY A 151 -14.39 47.40 16.55
N ASN A 152 -14.20 46.42 17.45
CA ASN A 152 -13.02 46.35 18.29
C ASN A 152 -11.84 45.73 17.53
N THR A 153 -10.83 46.54 17.21
CA THR A 153 -9.67 46.14 16.41
C THR A 153 -8.93 44.94 16.99
N ASP A 154 -8.72 44.88 18.30
CA ASP A 154 -7.96 43.79 18.94
C ASP A 154 -8.72 42.46 18.90
N LEU A 155 -10.01 42.48 19.22
CA LEU A 155 -10.89 41.30 19.20
C LEU A 155 -11.00 40.75 17.78
N VAL A 156 -11.34 41.62 16.82
CA VAL A 156 -11.51 41.25 15.41
C VAL A 156 -10.19 40.80 14.83
N SER A 157 -9.10 41.54 15.01
CA SER A 157 -7.80 41.17 14.45
C SER A 157 -7.39 39.78 14.93
N ARG A 158 -7.55 39.45 16.22
CA ARG A 158 -7.25 38.10 16.72
C ARG A 158 -8.17 37.04 16.14
N ALA A 159 -9.48 37.31 16.06
CA ALA A 159 -10.46 36.35 15.52
C ALA A 159 -10.15 35.99 14.05
N VAL A 160 -9.84 37.01 13.25
CA VAL A 160 -9.60 36.82 11.81
C VAL A 160 -8.28 36.09 11.54
N LEU A 161 -7.31 36.08 12.47
CA LEU A 161 -6.11 35.23 12.35
C LEU A 161 -6.42 33.73 12.40
N PHE A 162 -7.50 33.34 13.08
CA PHE A 162 -7.91 31.93 13.19
C PHE A 162 -8.92 31.55 12.11
N ASN A 163 -9.84 32.45 11.76
CA ASN A 163 -10.83 32.23 10.71
C ASN A 163 -11.05 33.50 9.88
N PRO A 164 -10.48 33.61 8.67
CA PRO A 164 -10.56 34.82 7.86
C PRO A 164 -11.98 35.26 7.48
N SER A 165 -12.92 34.31 7.31
CA SER A 165 -14.29 34.62 6.89
C SER A 165 -15.10 35.37 7.95
N VAL A 166 -14.61 35.45 9.20
CA VAL A 166 -15.29 36.25 10.24
C VAL A 166 -15.18 37.76 10.03
N LEU A 167 -14.30 38.20 9.11
CA LEU A 167 -14.19 39.60 8.75
C LEU A 167 -15.52 40.15 8.20
N LEU A 168 -16.33 39.32 7.54
CA LEU A 168 -17.72 39.61 7.14
C LEU A 168 -18.57 40.21 8.27
N PHE A 169 -18.30 39.79 9.51
CA PHE A 169 -19.06 40.22 10.69
C PHE A 169 -18.51 41.48 11.34
N ALA A 170 -17.28 41.89 11.02
CA ALA A 170 -16.67 43.11 11.54
C ALA A 170 -17.43 44.36 11.08
N SER A 171 -17.21 45.49 11.75
CA SER A 171 -17.74 46.78 11.29
C SER A 171 -17.19 47.17 9.91
N ASP A 172 -17.97 47.91 9.12
CA ASP A 172 -17.58 48.39 7.78
C ASP A 172 -16.20 49.08 7.77
N ASP A 173 -15.89 49.87 8.80
CA ASP A 173 -14.60 50.56 8.95
C ASP A 173 -13.41 49.58 9.03
N LEU A 174 -13.54 48.50 9.80
CA LEU A 174 -12.53 47.45 9.93
C LEU A 174 -12.46 46.56 8.69
N GLN A 175 -13.59 46.29 8.02
CA GLN A 175 -13.59 45.56 6.75
C GLN A 175 -12.84 46.35 5.66
N ALA A 176 -12.89 47.69 5.73
CA ALA A 176 -12.20 48.59 4.82
C ALA A 176 -10.78 48.97 5.27
N ASP A 177 -10.29 48.49 6.41
CA ASP A 177 -8.95 48.78 6.92
C ASP A 177 -7.86 48.14 6.02
N PRO A 178 -7.02 48.96 5.34
CA PRO A 178 -5.96 48.44 4.47
C PRO A 178 -4.93 47.58 5.18
N ASP A 179 -4.58 47.91 6.43
CA ASP A 179 -3.55 47.19 7.17
C ASP A 179 -4.05 45.81 7.59
N LEU A 180 -5.31 45.75 8.05
CA LEU A 180 -5.95 44.47 8.35
C LEU A 180 -6.09 43.64 7.09
N ALA A 181 -6.68 44.19 6.01
CA ALA A 181 -6.87 43.47 4.75
C ALA A 181 -5.55 42.95 4.17
N THR A 182 -4.48 43.75 4.18
CA THR A 182 -3.16 43.34 3.66
C THR A 182 -2.53 42.24 4.51
N ARG A 183 -2.65 42.29 5.84
CA ARG A 183 -2.18 41.22 6.74
C ARG A 183 -2.93 39.91 6.48
N LEU A 184 -4.24 39.98 6.24
CA LEU A 184 -5.08 38.82 5.96
C LEU A 184 -4.72 38.17 4.63
N ILE A 185 -4.66 38.96 3.56
CA ILE A 185 -4.26 38.50 2.23
C ILE A 185 -2.86 37.87 2.27
N SER A 186 -1.94 38.44 3.04
CA SER A 186 -0.58 37.92 3.18
C SER A 186 -0.51 36.54 3.83
N ARG A 187 -1.47 36.19 4.70
CA ARG A 187 -1.56 34.87 5.33
C ARG A 187 -2.42 33.90 4.55
N ASN A 188 -3.56 34.38 4.03
CA ASN A 188 -4.51 33.59 3.25
C ASN A 188 -5.06 34.45 2.08
N PRO A 189 -4.55 34.27 0.85
CA PRO A 189 -5.01 35.02 -0.31
C PRO A 189 -6.50 34.84 -0.63
N ALA A 190 -7.09 33.69 -0.27
CA ALA A 190 -8.52 33.43 -0.50
C ALA A 190 -9.43 34.39 0.28
N ALA A 191 -8.94 34.97 1.39
CA ALA A 191 -9.67 35.97 2.16
C ALA A 191 -10.03 37.21 1.34
N PHE A 192 -9.34 37.48 0.22
CA PHE A 192 -9.69 38.57 -0.68
C PHE A 192 -11.13 38.44 -1.20
N VAL A 193 -11.64 37.22 -1.42
CA VAL A 193 -13.00 36.98 -1.92
C VAL A 193 -14.05 37.52 -0.94
N ASP A 194 -13.79 37.39 0.36
CA ASP A 194 -14.70 37.79 1.45
C ASP A 194 -14.61 39.29 1.78
N LEU A 195 -13.66 40.02 1.21
CA LEU A 195 -13.55 41.47 1.43
C LEU A 195 -14.74 42.24 0.83
N CYS A 196 -15.14 43.30 1.53
CA CYS A 196 -16.18 44.22 1.06
C CYS A 196 -15.75 44.95 -0.22
N ARG A 197 -16.72 45.44 -1.00
CA ARG A 197 -16.46 46.11 -2.28
C ARG A 197 -15.55 47.33 -2.14
N SER A 198 -15.74 48.12 -1.08
CA SER A 198 -14.91 49.32 -0.81
C SER A 198 -13.45 48.96 -0.55
N ALA A 199 -13.17 47.85 0.15
CA ALA A 199 -11.81 47.34 0.33
C ALA A 199 -11.19 46.87 -0.99
N LYS A 200 -11.93 46.10 -1.80
CA LYS A 200 -11.46 45.63 -3.12
C LYS A 200 -11.15 46.79 -4.08
N GLN A 201 -11.86 47.92 -3.98
CA GLN A 201 -11.62 49.15 -4.75
C GLN A 201 -10.33 49.88 -4.36
N LYS A 202 -9.65 49.50 -3.28
CA LYS A 202 -8.33 50.06 -2.96
C LYS A 202 -7.27 49.33 -3.77
N ARG A 203 -6.55 50.09 -4.61
CA ARG A 203 -5.51 49.57 -5.49
C ARG A 203 -4.45 48.75 -4.74
N GLU A 204 -4.02 49.23 -3.58
CA GLU A 204 -3.00 48.57 -2.75
C GLU A 204 -3.42 47.16 -2.28
N ILE A 205 -4.70 46.98 -1.92
CA ILE A 205 -5.26 45.71 -1.46
C ILE A 205 -5.38 44.74 -2.64
N SER A 206 -5.94 45.20 -3.77
CA SER A 206 -6.03 44.41 -5.00
C SER A 206 -4.66 43.99 -5.52
N LEU A 207 -3.67 44.89 -5.48
CA LEU A 207 -2.29 44.60 -5.87
C LEU A 207 -1.63 43.58 -4.92
N ALA A 208 -1.84 43.72 -3.60
CA ALA A 208 -1.33 42.77 -2.62
C ALA A 208 -1.93 41.37 -2.81
N ALA A 209 -3.21 41.29 -3.17
CA ALA A 209 -3.91 40.04 -3.45
C ALA A 209 -3.32 39.30 -4.66
N VAL A 210 -3.23 39.97 -5.80
CA VAL A 210 -2.71 39.34 -7.03
C VAL A 210 -1.24 38.96 -6.94
N LYS A 211 -0.43 39.71 -6.16
CA LYS A 211 0.96 39.35 -5.86
C LYS A 211 1.10 38.03 -5.10
N ARG A 212 0.09 37.64 -4.33
CA ARG A 212 0.09 36.37 -3.59
C ARG A 212 -0.59 35.24 -4.36
N ASN A 213 -1.62 35.56 -5.14
CA ASN A 213 -2.32 34.63 -6.01
C ASN A 213 -2.86 35.37 -7.25
N GLY A 214 -2.20 35.20 -8.40
CA GLY A 214 -2.50 35.90 -9.64
C GLY A 214 -3.89 35.60 -10.19
N LEU A 215 -4.46 34.42 -9.91
CA LEU A 215 -5.81 34.05 -10.33
C LEU A 215 -6.90 34.89 -9.64
N LEU A 216 -6.58 35.61 -8.56
CA LEU A 216 -7.50 36.56 -7.94
C LEU A 216 -7.77 37.78 -8.82
N LEU A 217 -7.04 37.98 -9.93
CA LEU A 217 -7.33 39.03 -10.89
C LEU A 217 -8.78 38.96 -11.42
N LYS A 218 -9.38 37.76 -11.47
CA LYS A 218 -10.80 37.59 -11.82
C LYS A 218 -11.78 38.24 -10.83
N GLU A 219 -11.39 38.33 -9.55
CA GLU A 219 -12.20 38.86 -8.45
C GLU A 219 -11.92 40.36 -8.19
N VAL A 220 -10.81 40.86 -8.74
CA VAL A 220 -10.41 42.26 -8.65
C VAL A 220 -11.36 43.13 -9.49
N PRO A 221 -11.72 44.34 -9.04
CA PRO A 221 -12.55 45.27 -9.81
C PRO A 221 -12.07 45.50 -11.25
N SER A 222 -13.01 45.62 -12.19
CA SER A 222 -12.72 45.72 -13.64
C SER A 222 -11.81 46.90 -14.04
N GLU A 223 -11.70 47.93 -13.19
CA GLU A 223 -10.76 49.04 -13.37
C GLU A 223 -9.30 48.60 -13.24
N PHE A 224 -9.00 47.69 -12.31
CA PHE A 224 -7.65 47.17 -12.09
C PHE A 224 -7.31 45.97 -13.00
N GLN A 225 -8.30 45.31 -13.61
CA GLN A 225 -8.08 44.38 -14.73
C GLN A 225 -7.58 45.08 -16.02
N LYS A 226 -7.64 46.43 -16.03
CA LYS A 226 -7.08 47.30 -17.08
C LYS A 226 -5.82 48.03 -16.61
N ASP A 227 -5.43 47.90 -15.34
CA ASP A 227 -4.22 48.52 -14.78
C ASP A 227 -2.99 47.65 -15.14
N PRO A 228 -2.03 48.16 -15.93
CA PRO A 228 -0.88 47.39 -16.37
C PRO A 228 -0.05 46.81 -15.22
N ASP A 229 0.11 47.52 -14.11
CA ASP A 229 0.97 47.08 -13.00
C ASP A 229 0.31 45.95 -12.20
N VAL A 230 -1.01 46.05 -11.97
CA VAL A 230 -1.77 45.03 -11.26
C VAL A 230 -1.82 43.75 -12.09
N VAL A 231 -2.09 43.87 -13.39
CA VAL A 231 -2.09 42.73 -14.31
C VAL A 231 -0.69 42.13 -14.46
N LEU A 232 0.35 42.96 -14.58
CA LEU A 232 1.74 42.47 -14.64
C LEU A 232 2.10 41.71 -13.37
N ALA A 233 1.73 42.20 -12.18
CA ALA A 233 1.96 41.51 -10.92
C ALA A 233 1.22 40.17 -10.86
N ALA A 234 -0.03 40.12 -11.34
CA ALA A 234 -0.82 38.90 -11.42
C ALA A 234 -0.19 37.86 -12.36
N VAL A 235 0.15 38.26 -13.59
CA VAL A 235 0.75 37.41 -14.63
C VAL A 235 2.15 36.94 -14.23
N THR A 236 2.93 37.79 -13.57
CA THR A 236 4.26 37.42 -13.07
C THR A 236 4.17 36.33 -12.01
N GLN A 237 3.10 36.34 -11.20
CA GLN A 237 2.84 35.33 -10.18
C GLN A 237 2.26 34.04 -10.79
N ASN A 238 1.32 34.16 -11.74
CA ASN A 238 0.71 33.04 -12.46
C ASN A 238 0.31 33.47 -13.89
N GLY A 239 0.88 32.79 -14.90
CA GLY A 239 0.68 33.09 -16.33
C GLY A 239 -0.81 33.13 -16.73
N ASP A 240 -1.58 32.14 -16.28
CA ASP A 240 -3.02 31.96 -16.51
C ASP A 240 -3.85 33.20 -16.15
N ALA A 241 -3.34 34.07 -15.28
CA ALA A 241 -4.03 35.30 -14.91
C ALA A 241 -4.29 36.21 -16.12
N ILE A 242 -3.51 36.09 -17.20
CA ILE A 242 -3.65 36.93 -18.40
C ILE A 242 -5.04 36.80 -19.05
N GLN A 243 -5.72 35.66 -18.90
CA GLN A 243 -7.07 35.46 -19.43
C GLN A 243 -8.10 36.44 -18.85
N PHE A 244 -7.85 36.95 -17.62
CA PHE A 244 -8.70 37.91 -16.94
C PHE A 244 -8.33 39.37 -17.24
N ALA A 245 -7.23 39.61 -17.95
CA ALA A 245 -6.84 40.95 -18.36
C ALA A 245 -7.75 41.50 -19.46
N SER A 246 -7.84 42.83 -19.52
CA SER A 246 -8.56 43.52 -20.60
C SER A 246 -8.02 43.16 -21.99
N ARG A 247 -8.88 43.22 -23.02
CA ARG A 247 -8.50 42.89 -24.41
C ARG A 247 -7.28 43.68 -24.92
N SER A 248 -7.12 44.93 -24.50
CA SER A 248 -5.96 45.75 -24.85
C SER A 248 -4.67 45.23 -24.24
N LEU A 249 -4.70 44.79 -22.97
CA LEU A 249 -3.52 44.22 -22.29
C LEU A 249 -3.16 42.82 -22.81
N ARG A 250 -4.16 42.02 -23.23
CA ARG A 250 -3.89 40.74 -23.93
C ARG A 250 -3.30 40.90 -25.33
N ALA A 251 -3.25 42.13 -25.85
CA ALA A 251 -2.56 42.49 -27.07
C ALA A 251 -1.20 43.19 -26.81
N ASP A 252 -0.82 43.39 -25.54
CA ASP A 252 0.46 43.97 -25.17
C ASP A 252 1.58 42.93 -25.27
N LYS A 253 2.59 43.20 -26.09
CA LYS A 253 3.70 42.27 -26.34
C LYS A 253 4.58 42.06 -25.10
N GLY A 254 4.79 43.10 -24.29
CA GLY A 254 5.62 43.01 -23.09
C GLY A 254 5.01 42.07 -22.05
N LEU A 255 3.71 42.26 -21.77
CA LEU A 255 2.95 41.41 -20.86
C LEU A 255 2.81 39.98 -21.39
N ALA A 256 2.55 39.83 -22.70
CA ALA A 256 2.49 38.52 -23.34
C ALA A 256 3.79 37.74 -23.18
N LEU A 257 4.96 38.37 -23.36
CA LEU A 257 6.25 37.72 -23.15
C LEU A 257 6.44 37.27 -21.70
N VAL A 258 5.93 38.00 -20.71
CA VAL A 258 5.97 37.57 -19.31
C VAL A 258 5.07 36.35 -19.09
N ALA A 259 3.85 36.36 -19.64
CA ALA A 259 2.91 35.25 -19.53
C ALA A 259 3.47 33.96 -20.15
N VAL A 260 3.87 34.00 -21.42
CA VAL A 260 4.32 32.78 -22.15
C VAL A 260 5.65 32.23 -21.66
N ARG A 261 6.50 33.06 -21.04
CA ARG A 261 7.73 32.59 -20.37
C ARG A 261 7.45 31.89 -19.05
N ARG A 262 6.29 32.16 -18.43
CA ARG A 262 5.83 31.44 -17.23
C ARG A 262 5.13 30.15 -17.62
N ASP A 263 4.19 30.22 -18.54
CA ASP A 263 3.52 29.07 -19.14
C ASP A 263 3.27 29.31 -20.63
N GLY A 264 3.90 28.52 -21.50
CA GLY A 264 3.80 28.66 -22.95
C GLY A 264 2.38 28.46 -23.49
N MET A 265 1.51 27.75 -22.76
CA MET A 265 0.13 27.50 -23.17
C MET A 265 -0.73 28.76 -23.18
N GLU A 266 -0.30 29.80 -22.47
CA GLU A 266 -0.97 31.11 -22.41
C GLU A 266 -1.04 31.81 -23.77
N LEU A 267 -0.28 31.35 -24.76
CA LEU A 267 -0.41 31.78 -26.15
C LEU A 267 -1.85 31.69 -26.67
N ARG A 268 -2.64 30.72 -26.18
CA ARG A 268 -4.06 30.53 -26.56
C ARG A 268 -4.95 31.70 -26.15
N ASP A 269 -4.61 32.40 -25.06
CA ASP A 269 -5.42 33.44 -24.45
C ASP A 269 -5.03 34.86 -24.94
N LEU A 270 -3.89 34.98 -25.64
CA LEU A 270 -3.42 36.21 -26.25
C LEU A 270 -4.22 36.62 -27.50
N ALA A 271 -4.10 37.89 -27.88
CA ALA A 271 -4.70 38.39 -29.12
C ALA A 271 -4.14 37.67 -30.37
N ASN A 272 -4.97 37.47 -31.39
CA ASN A 272 -4.59 36.84 -32.66
C ASN A 272 -3.39 37.51 -33.37
N SER A 273 -3.11 38.79 -33.09
CA SER A 273 -1.92 39.48 -33.58
C SER A 273 -0.64 38.95 -32.96
N LEU A 274 -0.65 38.58 -31.68
CA LEU A 274 0.49 38.03 -30.95
C LEU A 274 0.72 36.54 -31.22
N GLN A 275 -0.33 35.78 -31.55
CA GLN A 275 -0.21 34.41 -32.07
C GLN A 275 0.47 34.32 -33.45
N LYS A 276 0.66 35.47 -34.10
CA LYS A 276 1.41 35.65 -35.35
C LYS A 276 2.76 36.33 -35.13
N ASP A 277 3.04 36.81 -33.92
CA ASP A 277 4.31 37.45 -33.58
C ASP A 277 5.37 36.37 -33.32
N VAL A 278 6.48 36.45 -34.07
CA VAL A 278 7.54 35.45 -34.03
C VAL A 278 8.16 35.35 -32.64
N ASP A 279 8.40 36.47 -31.95
CA ASP A 279 9.11 36.48 -30.67
C ASP A 279 8.26 35.89 -29.55
N VAL A 280 6.95 36.20 -29.55
CA VAL A 280 6.00 35.68 -28.56
C VAL A 280 5.82 34.17 -28.75
N VAL A 281 5.60 33.72 -29.99
CA VAL A 281 5.46 32.28 -30.29
C VAL A 281 6.75 31.53 -30.00
N LEU A 282 7.91 32.09 -30.35
CA LEU A 282 9.21 31.49 -30.05
C LEU A 282 9.41 31.33 -28.54
N ALA A 283 9.09 32.37 -27.75
CA ALA A 283 9.16 32.30 -26.30
C ALA A 283 8.22 31.23 -25.72
N ALA A 284 6.98 31.16 -26.22
CA ALA A 284 5.99 30.17 -25.80
C ALA A 284 6.45 28.73 -26.10
N VAL A 285 6.86 28.47 -27.34
CA VAL A 285 7.32 27.14 -27.81
C VAL A 285 8.61 26.71 -27.12
N THR A 286 9.50 27.66 -26.81
CA THR A 286 10.73 27.37 -26.05
C THR A 286 10.42 26.92 -24.62
N GLN A 287 9.36 27.48 -24.01
CA GLN A 287 8.90 27.10 -22.68
C GLN A 287 8.16 25.76 -22.72
N ASN A 288 7.20 25.60 -23.65
CA ASN A 288 6.41 24.39 -23.85
C ASN A 288 6.15 24.15 -25.35
N GLY A 289 6.59 23.00 -25.87
CA GLY A 289 6.46 22.64 -27.29
C GLY A 289 5.02 22.66 -27.80
N ASP A 290 4.08 22.18 -26.98
CA ASP A 290 2.63 22.10 -27.26
C ASP A 290 1.99 23.45 -27.58
N ALA A 291 2.63 24.55 -27.18
CA ALA A 291 2.16 25.89 -27.51
C ALA A 291 2.14 26.14 -29.02
N LEU A 292 2.90 25.37 -29.81
CA LEU A 292 2.94 25.48 -31.27
C LEU A 292 1.56 25.32 -31.91
N GLN A 293 0.67 24.54 -31.31
CA GLN A 293 -0.69 24.31 -31.83
C GLN A 293 -1.51 25.63 -31.94
N PHE A 294 -1.22 26.61 -31.10
CA PHE A 294 -1.89 27.93 -31.08
C PHE A 294 -1.23 28.96 -31.99
N ALA A 295 -0.04 28.65 -32.54
CA ALA A 295 0.62 29.52 -33.50
C ALA A 295 -0.10 29.51 -34.86
N CYS A 296 -0.02 30.62 -35.59
CA CYS A 296 -0.58 30.68 -36.92
C CYS A 296 0.13 29.74 -37.91
N ARG A 297 -0.57 29.36 -39.00
CA ARG A 297 -0.07 28.37 -39.99
C ARG A 297 1.32 28.70 -40.57
N SER A 298 1.63 29.98 -40.79
CA SER A 298 2.94 30.38 -41.31
C SER A 298 4.08 30.14 -40.32
N LEU A 299 3.82 30.27 -39.01
CA LEU A 299 4.81 29.99 -37.97
C LEU A 299 4.95 28.49 -37.69
N ARG A 300 3.87 27.71 -37.83
CA ARG A 300 3.94 26.23 -37.84
C ARG A 300 4.72 25.66 -39.03
N ALA A 301 4.92 26.47 -40.07
CA ALA A 301 5.78 26.15 -41.22
C ALA A 301 7.21 26.70 -41.09
N ASN A 302 7.53 27.38 -39.98
CA ASN A 302 8.87 27.88 -39.73
C ASN A 302 9.75 26.76 -39.16
N LYS A 303 10.81 26.41 -39.90
CA LYS A 303 11.72 25.32 -39.52
C LYS A 303 12.41 25.53 -38.17
N GLN A 304 12.80 26.75 -37.83
CA GLN A 304 13.48 27.03 -36.56
C GLN A 304 12.54 26.84 -35.36
N ILE A 305 11.30 27.34 -35.46
CA ILE A 305 10.29 27.14 -34.42
C ILE A 305 9.95 25.66 -34.29
N ALA A 306 9.79 24.95 -35.42
CA ALA A 306 9.53 23.52 -35.44
C ALA A 306 10.65 22.71 -34.77
N LEU A 307 11.93 23.00 -35.06
CA LEU A 307 13.06 22.33 -34.42
C LEU A 307 13.06 22.53 -32.90
N ILE A 308 12.73 23.73 -32.43
CA ILE A 308 12.62 24.00 -31.00
C ILE A 308 11.45 23.21 -30.40
N ALA A 309 10.27 23.22 -31.02
CA ALA A 309 9.10 22.47 -30.56
C ALA A 309 9.40 20.97 -30.44
N VAL A 310 9.91 20.34 -31.50
CA VAL A 310 10.18 18.90 -31.50
C VAL A 310 11.37 18.51 -30.62
N SER A 311 12.28 19.44 -30.33
CA SER A 311 13.34 19.21 -29.35
C SER A 311 12.84 19.21 -27.90
N ARG A 312 11.70 19.87 -27.63
CA ARG A 312 11.03 19.88 -26.33
C ARG A 312 10.15 18.66 -26.16
N ASP A 313 9.29 18.40 -27.14
CA ASP A 313 8.47 17.19 -27.25
C ASP A 313 8.41 16.72 -28.71
N GLY A 314 8.97 15.54 -29.00
CA GLY A 314 9.03 14.98 -30.35
C GLY A 314 7.66 14.71 -30.95
N LEU A 315 6.60 14.55 -30.14
CA LEU A 315 5.23 14.35 -30.64
C LEU A 315 4.64 15.62 -31.27
N GLU A 316 5.23 16.78 -31.02
CA GLU A 316 4.85 18.06 -31.65
C GLU A 316 5.10 18.08 -33.16
N LEU A 317 5.74 17.05 -33.71
CA LEU A 317 5.76 16.79 -35.15
C LEU A 317 4.33 16.68 -35.73
N ARG A 318 3.32 16.30 -34.93
CA ARG A 318 1.90 16.32 -35.34
C ARG A 318 1.41 17.73 -35.69
N ASP A 319 2.00 18.75 -35.04
CA ASP A 319 1.58 20.14 -35.14
C ASP A 319 2.45 20.99 -36.08
N VAL A 320 3.59 20.48 -36.56
CA VAL A 320 4.32 21.17 -37.63
C VAL A 320 3.59 21.06 -38.98
N SER A 321 3.89 21.95 -39.92
CA SER A 321 3.31 21.88 -41.27
C SER A 321 3.68 20.58 -42.00
N SER A 322 2.84 20.12 -42.93
CA SER A 322 3.09 18.91 -43.73
C SER A 322 4.41 18.95 -44.51
N ASN A 323 4.87 20.15 -44.91
CA ASN A 323 6.18 20.32 -45.54
C ASN A 323 7.33 19.96 -44.60
N LEU A 324 7.23 20.33 -43.32
CA LEU A 324 8.24 20.02 -42.29
C LEU A 324 8.10 18.61 -41.73
N GLN A 325 6.92 18.00 -41.77
CA GLN A 325 6.75 16.55 -41.55
C GLN A 325 7.44 15.70 -42.63
N ASN A 326 7.86 16.34 -43.73
CA ASN A 326 8.67 15.76 -44.78
C ASN A 326 10.11 16.31 -44.82
N ASP A 327 10.55 17.07 -43.80
CA ASP A 327 11.93 17.55 -43.67
C ASP A 327 12.76 16.57 -42.83
N ASP A 328 13.85 16.08 -43.41
CA ASP A 328 14.71 15.05 -42.81
C ASP A 328 15.26 15.47 -41.44
N GLU A 329 15.64 16.75 -41.28
CA GLU A 329 16.25 17.28 -40.06
C GLU A 329 15.21 17.41 -38.94
N VAL A 330 14.05 17.99 -39.24
CA VAL A 330 12.96 18.15 -38.27
C VAL A 330 12.46 16.79 -37.78
N VAL A 331 12.23 15.85 -38.69
CA VAL A 331 11.77 14.51 -38.33
C VAL A 331 12.84 13.74 -37.56
N SER A 332 14.12 13.83 -37.95
CA SER A 332 15.20 13.18 -37.21
C SER A 332 15.31 13.73 -35.78
N ALA A 333 15.20 15.05 -35.60
CA ALA A 333 15.20 15.68 -34.29
C ALA A 333 14.01 15.21 -33.43
N ALA A 334 12.81 15.15 -34.01
CA ALA A 334 11.61 14.66 -33.34
C ALA A 334 11.74 13.19 -32.91
N CYS A 335 12.16 12.32 -33.83
CA CYS A 335 12.37 10.88 -33.58
C CYS A 335 13.50 10.61 -32.59
N GLN A 336 14.53 11.47 -32.55
CA GLN A 336 15.62 11.39 -31.57
C GLN A 336 15.14 11.72 -30.16
N GLN A 337 14.21 12.66 -30.02
CA GLN A 337 13.60 13.03 -28.74
C GLN A 337 12.59 11.95 -28.32
N ASN A 338 11.68 11.54 -29.22
CA ASN A 338 10.68 10.50 -28.99
C ASN A 338 10.47 9.65 -30.25
N GLY A 339 10.80 8.36 -30.17
CA GLY A 339 10.72 7.44 -31.31
C GLY A 339 9.31 7.29 -31.91
N LEU A 340 8.26 7.50 -31.12
CA LEU A 340 6.87 7.44 -31.60
C LEU A 340 6.48 8.63 -32.49
N ALA A 341 7.30 9.67 -32.56
CA ALA A 341 7.12 10.79 -33.49
C ALA A 341 7.09 10.33 -34.95
N LEU A 342 7.70 9.18 -35.27
CA LEU A 342 7.70 8.59 -36.63
C LEU A 342 6.28 8.45 -37.22
N GLN A 343 5.26 8.26 -36.39
CA GLN A 343 3.86 8.17 -36.82
C GLN A 343 3.34 9.44 -37.51
N PHE A 344 3.95 10.59 -37.27
CA PHE A 344 3.60 11.89 -37.86
C PHE A 344 4.49 12.28 -39.05
N ALA A 345 5.57 11.53 -39.30
CA ALA A 345 6.43 11.76 -40.44
C ALA A 345 5.72 11.44 -41.76
N SER A 346 6.20 12.01 -42.87
CA SER A 346 5.73 11.69 -44.22
C SER A 346 5.95 10.22 -44.57
N LYS A 347 5.15 9.68 -45.50
CA LYS A 347 5.34 8.29 -46.00
C LYS A 347 6.77 8.05 -46.52
N ARG A 348 7.37 9.06 -47.16
CA ARG A 348 8.76 9.00 -47.64
C ARG A 348 9.73 8.75 -46.47
N LEU A 349 9.61 9.53 -45.40
CA LEU A 349 10.53 9.46 -44.26
C LEU A 349 10.34 8.23 -43.37
N ARG A 350 9.12 7.67 -43.34
CA ARG A 350 8.87 6.35 -42.73
C ARG A 350 9.57 5.20 -43.46
N GLY A 351 10.04 5.41 -44.70
CA GLY A 351 10.84 4.46 -45.47
C GLY A 351 12.35 4.70 -45.38
N VAL A 352 12.81 5.76 -44.70
CA VAL A 352 14.25 6.07 -44.58
C VAL A 352 14.85 5.26 -43.43
N ALA A 353 15.69 4.27 -43.78
CA ALA A 353 16.25 3.31 -42.83
C ALA A 353 17.00 3.95 -41.64
N SER A 354 17.75 5.04 -41.85
CA SER A 354 18.47 5.73 -40.76
C SER A 354 17.52 6.35 -39.73
N ILE A 355 16.42 6.96 -40.18
CA ILE A 355 15.39 7.56 -39.32
C ILE A 355 14.58 6.48 -38.60
N VAL A 356 14.23 5.39 -39.29
CA VAL A 356 13.52 4.26 -38.67
C VAL A 356 14.40 3.60 -37.60
N LYS A 357 15.67 3.33 -37.89
CA LYS A 357 16.63 2.77 -36.91
C LYS A 357 16.77 3.69 -35.70
N LEU A 358 16.88 5.00 -35.91
CA LEU A 358 16.91 6.00 -34.84
C LEU A 358 15.64 5.96 -33.98
N SER A 359 14.47 5.95 -34.61
CA SER A 359 13.16 5.91 -33.94
C SER A 359 13.01 4.65 -33.09
N VAL A 360 13.35 3.50 -33.67
CA VAL A 360 13.27 2.17 -33.02
C VAL A 360 14.30 2.00 -31.89
N GLN A 361 15.41 2.73 -31.92
CA GLN A 361 16.34 2.79 -30.79
C GLN A 361 15.75 3.54 -29.60
N ARG A 362 14.89 4.55 -29.84
CA ARG A 362 14.22 5.31 -28.77
C ARG A 362 12.96 4.61 -28.26
N ALA A 363 12.13 4.08 -29.16
CA ALA A 363 10.90 3.34 -28.84
C ALA A 363 10.70 2.19 -29.82
N LYS A 364 10.63 0.95 -29.34
CA LYS A 364 10.58 -0.24 -30.20
C LYS A 364 9.30 -0.30 -31.02
N GLU A 365 8.20 0.16 -30.43
CA GLU A 365 6.87 0.26 -31.01
C GLU A 365 6.83 1.19 -32.23
N ALA A 366 7.84 2.06 -32.41
CA ALA A 366 7.94 2.93 -33.57
C ALA A 366 7.99 2.15 -34.89
N LEU A 367 8.47 0.89 -34.87
CA LEU A 367 8.54 0.04 -36.06
C LEU A 367 7.18 -0.14 -36.75
N GLN A 368 6.07 -0.17 -36.00
CA GLN A 368 4.73 -0.31 -36.57
C GLN A 368 4.35 0.83 -37.53
N TYR A 369 5.00 2.00 -37.39
CA TYR A 369 4.78 3.15 -38.24
C TYR A 369 5.73 3.22 -39.44
N ALA A 370 6.78 2.40 -39.48
CA ALA A 370 7.72 2.36 -40.59
C ALA A 370 7.04 1.86 -41.89
N SER A 371 7.65 2.13 -43.04
CA SER A 371 7.16 1.57 -44.32
C SER A 371 7.25 0.05 -44.32
N VAL A 372 6.47 -0.60 -45.19
CA VAL A 372 6.45 -2.07 -45.31
C VAL A 372 7.86 -2.61 -45.55
N GLU A 373 8.64 -1.95 -46.40
CA GLU A 373 10.02 -2.34 -46.71
C GLU A 373 10.91 -2.34 -45.45
N GLN A 374 10.74 -1.35 -44.56
CA GLN A 374 11.52 -1.25 -43.32
C GLN A 374 11.00 -2.18 -42.23
N GLN A 375 9.70 -2.49 -42.19
CA GLN A 375 9.15 -3.53 -41.32
C GLN A 375 9.64 -4.94 -41.73
N CYS A 376 9.90 -5.15 -43.03
CA CYS A 376 10.48 -6.38 -43.57
C CYS A 376 12.02 -6.46 -43.50
N ASP A 377 12.71 -5.38 -43.08
CA ASP A 377 14.17 -5.38 -42.96
C ASP A 377 14.59 -6.14 -41.69
N ASP A 378 15.14 -7.33 -41.85
CA ASP A 378 15.65 -8.17 -40.78
C ASP A 378 16.64 -7.46 -39.85
N THR A 379 17.45 -6.55 -40.36
CA THR A 379 18.44 -5.80 -39.56
C THR A 379 17.77 -4.83 -38.57
N ILE A 380 16.50 -4.51 -38.79
CA ILE A 380 15.68 -3.64 -37.93
C ILE A 380 14.70 -4.50 -37.13
N ALA A 381 13.90 -5.32 -37.81
CA ALA A 381 12.75 -5.99 -37.22
C ALA A 381 13.13 -7.16 -36.30
N VAL A 382 14.14 -7.98 -36.64
CA VAL A 382 14.56 -9.12 -35.81
C VAL A 382 15.00 -8.65 -34.41
N PRO A 383 15.91 -7.67 -34.25
CA PRO A 383 16.26 -7.15 -32.92
C PRO A 383 15.06 -6.62 -32.13
N VAL A 384 14.07 -6.04 -32.80
CA VAL A 384 12.87 -5.47 -32.17
C VAL A 384 11.97 -6.57 -31.61
N VAL A 385 11.59 -7.55 -32.44
CA VAL A 385 10.67 -8.61 -32.03
C VAL A 385 11.32 -9.63 -31.09
N THR A 386 12.66 -9.74 -31.09
CA THR A 386 13.37 -10.51 -30.07
C THR A 386 13.32 -9.82 -28.70
N PHE A 387 13.45 -8.49 -28.65
CA PHE A 387 13.38 -7.73 -27.40
C PHE A 387 11.93 -7.62 -26.86
N SER A 388 10.98 -7.29 -27.72
CA SER A 388 9.56 -7.14 -27.38
C SER A 388 8.70 -7.89 -28.40
N PRO A 389 8.41 -9.19 -28.15
CA PRO A 389 7.73 -10.06 -29.12
C PRO A 389 6.34 -9.57 -29.50
N ILE A 390 5.63 -8.89 -28.59
CA ILE A 390 4.28 -8.38 -28.85
C ILE A 390 4.21 -7.43 -30.05
N ILE A 391 5.31 -6.73 -30.38
CA ILE A 391 5.39 -5.84 -31.55
C ILE A 391 5.18 -6.62 -32.85
N PHE A 392 5.54 -7.91 -32.90
CA PHE A 392 5.26 -8.76 -34.05
C PHE A 392 3.77 -8.74 -34.42
N SER A 393 2.86 -8.69 -33.44
CA SER A 393 1.42 -8.61 -33.69
C SER A 393 0.95 -7.28 -34.31
N LEU A 394 1.77 -6.23 -34.20
CA LEU A 394 1.52 -4.90 -34.74
C LEU A 394 2.13 -4.70 -36.14
N LEU A 395 2.95 -5.65 -36.62
CA LEU A 395 3.57 -5.57 -37.94
C LEU A 395 2.57 -5.92 -39.05
N CYS A 396 2.81 -5.37 -40.24
CA CYS A 396 2.02 -5.68 -41.44
C CYS A 396 2.12 -7.17 -41.83
N ASP A 397 1.17 -7.64 -42.63
CA ASP A 397 1.11 -9.05 -43.05
C ASP A 397 2.38 -9.50 -43.80
N GLU A 398 2.98 -8.61 -44.59
CA GLU A 398 4.22 -8.87 -45.34
C GLU A 398 5.41 -9.11 -44.39
N ALA A 399 5.56 -8.28 -43.37
CA ALA A 399 6.61 -8.43 -42.36
C ALA A 399 6.41 -9.69 -41.52
N ARG A 400 5.17 -10.01 -41.14
CA ARG A 400 4.84 -11.29 -40.46
C ARG A 400 5.00 -12.51 -41.36
N ALA A 401 5.11 -12.31 -42.67
CA ALA A 401 5.42 -13.34 -43.65
C ALA A 401 6.92 -13.49 -43.94
N VAL A 402 7.80 -12.73 -43.30
CA VAL A 402 9.26 -12.93 -43.37
C VAL A 402 9.68 -14.00 -42.35
N GLU A 403 10.40 -15.03 -42.82
CA GLU A 403 10.69 -16.23 -42.01
C GLU A 403 11.58 -15.93 -40.80
N SER A 404 12.65 -15.17 -41.00
CA SER A 404 13.59 -14.75 -39.96
C SER A 404 12.90 -13.91 -38.86
N ILE A 405 12.05 -12.95 -39.23
CA ILE A 405 11.27 -12.13 -38.28
C ILE A 405 10.28 -12.99 -37.50
N ALA A 406 9.47 -13.80 -38.20
CA ALA A 406 8.48 -14.66 -37.56
C ALA A 406 9.13 -15.68 -36.63
N LEU A 407 10.25 -16.29 -37.06
CA LEU A 407 10.99 -17.23 -36.25
C LEU A 407 11.61 -16.56 -35.03
N ALA A 408 12.18 -15.36 -35.17
CA ALA A 408 12.71 -14.59 -34.04
C ALA A 408 11.64 -14.28 -32.99
N ALA A 409 10.45 -13.85 -33.43
CA ALA A 409 9.32 -13.59 -32.54
C ALA A 409 8.83 -14.86 -31.81
N CYS A 410 8.65 -15.96 -32.54
CA CYS A 410 8.22 -17.25 -31.96
C CYS A 410 9.27 -17.85 -31.02
N LYS A 411 10.56 -17.67 -31.30
CA LYS A 411 11.65 -18.11 -30.41
C LYS A 411 11.70 -17.33 -29.11
N ALA A 412 11.36 -16.03 -29.17
CA ALA A 412 11.31 -15.17 -27.99
C ALA A 412 10.05 -15.40 -27.15
N HIS A 413 8.89 -15.67 -27.78
CA HIS A 413 7.65 -15.99 -27.07
C HIS A 413 6.67 -16.82 -27.90
N GLY A 414 6.22 -17.97 -27.37
CA GLY A 414 5.41 -18.95 -28.10
C GLY A 414 4.00 -18.52 -28.45
N SER A 415 3.44 -17.49 -27.79
CA SER A 415 2.15 -16.92 -28.19
C SER A 415 2.20 -16.22 -29.55
N MET A 416 3.39 -15.84 -30.03
CA MET A 416 3.56 -15.19 -31.33
C MET A 416 3.17 -16.10 -32.51
N PHE A 417 3.13 -17.42 -32.28
CA PHE A 417 2.67 -18.37 -33.27
C PHE A 417 1.23 -18.09 -33.76
N MET A 418 0.39 -17.47 -32.93
CA MET A 418 -0.98 -17.09 -33.33
C MET A 418 -1.00 -16.05 -34.46
N TYR A 419 0.05 -15.23 -34.55
CA TYR A 419 0.15 -14.10 -35.49
C TYR A 419 0.93 -14.42 -36.77
N ILE A 420 1.59 -15.59 -36.86
CA ILE A 420 2.41 -15.92 -38.04
C ILE A 420 1.53 -16.13 -39.29
N ALA A 421 2.11 -15.81 -40.45
CA ALA A 421 1.50 -16.03 -41.75
C ALA A 421 1.14 -17.51 -41.96
N SER A 422 0.02 -17.76 -42.65
CA SER A 422 -0.52 -19.11 -42.89
C SER A 422 0.49 -20.07 -43.50
N LYS A 423 1.38 -19.58 -44.38
CA LYS A 423 2.42 -20.37 -45.04
C LYS A 423 3.42 -21.04 -44.10
N PHE A 424 3.64 -20.52 -42.89
CA PHE A 424 4.58 -21.09 -41.91
C PHE A 424 3.93 -22.07 -40.95
N ARG A 425 2.61 -22.01 -40.79
CA ARG A 425 1.85 -22.81 -39.81
C ARG A 425 1.98 -24.32 -40.03
N THR A 426 2.27 -24.72 -41.26
CA THR A 426 2.43 -26.12 -41.68
C THR A 426 3.86 -26.48 -42.09
N VAL A 427 4.85 -25.64 -41.79
CA VAL A 427 6.26 -25.94 -42.06
C VAL A 427 6.89 -26.61 -40.85
N GLU A 428 7.25 -27.89 -40.97
CA GLU A 428 7.81 -28.68 -39.87
C GLU A 428 9.10 -28.06 -39.31
N ALA A 429 10.04 -27.68 -40.18
CA ALA A 429 11.31 -27.06 -39.76
C ALA A 429 11.10 -25.78 -38.93
N PHE A 430 10.09 -24.98 -39.27
CA PHE A 430 9.74 -23.76 -38.55
C PHE A 430 9.16 -24.07 -37.15
N ALA A 431 8.24 -25.04 -37.08
CA ALA A 431 7.67 -25.52 -35.81
C ALA A 431 8.76 -26.09 -34.90
N LEU A 432 9.65 -26.94 -35.44
CA LEU A 432 10.79 -27.50 -34.70
C LEU A 432 11.70 -26.40 -34.14
N ALA A 433 12.08 -25.44 -34.98
CA ALA A 433 12.97 -24.35 -34.56
C ALA A 433 12.36 -23.43 -33.49
N SER A 434 11.04 -23.27 -33.48
CA SER A 434 10.31 -22.50 -32.45
C SER A 434 10.16 -23.28 -31.14
N MET A 435 9.75 -24.56 -31.22
CA MET A 435 9.56 -25.41 -30.04
C MET A 435 10.88 -25.78 -29.36
N ALA A 436 11.99 -25.76 -30.10
CA ALA A 436 13.32 -25.96 -29.54
C ALA A 436 13.71 -24.88 -28.50
N THR A 437 13.14 -23.68 -28.58
CA THR A 437 13.45 -22.57 -27.66
C THR A 437 12.29 -22.23 -26.74
N TYR A 438 11.04 -22.30 -27.21
CA TYR A 438 9.86 -21.92 -26.43
C TYR A 438 8.74 -22.97 -26.55
N PRO A 439 8.86 -24.10 -25.82
CA PRO A 439 7.98 -25.26 -25.99
C PRO A 439 6.53 -25.04 -25.53
N SER A 440 6.26 -24.07 -24.64
CA SER A 440 4.89 -23.75 -24.21
C SER A 440 4.03 -23.10 -25.30
N GLY A 441 4.62 -22.74 -26.44
CA GLY A 441 3.90 -22.34 -27.64
C GLY A 441 3.22 -23.52 -28.38
N TYR A 442 3.47 -24.76 -27.98
CA TYR A 442 2.97 -25.97 -28.65
C TYR A 442 1.44 -25.99 -28.81
N SER A 443 0.70 -25.53 -27.81
CA SER A 443 -0.77 -25.44 -27.84
C SER A 443 -1.30 -24.48 -28.91
N ASN A 444 -0.48 -23.53 -29.37
CA ASN A 444 -0.82 -22.58 -30.43
C ASN A 444 -0.52 -23.11 -31.84
N LEU A 445 0.14 -24.26 -31.97
CA LEU A 445 0.39 -24.89 -33.26
C LEU A 445 -0.92 -25.44 -33.87
N PRO A 446 -1.09 -25.47 -35.20
CA PRO A 446 -2.22 -26.14 -35.82
C PRO A 446 -2.23 -27.64 -35.49
N THR A 447 -3.41 -28.25 -35.51
CA THR A 447 -3.61 -29.67 -35.23
C THR A 447 -2.69 -30.59 -36.02
N VAL A 448 -2.38 -30.24 -37.28
CA VAL A 448 -1.45 -31.00 -38.13
C VAL A 448 -0.04 -31.05 -37.53
N MET A 449 0.44 -29.94 -36.94
CA MET A 449 1.75 -29.86 -36.30
C MET A 449 1.76 -30.43 -34.88
N GLN A 450 0.67 -30.26 -34.13
CA GLN A 450 0.48 -30.98 -32.86
C GLN A 450 0.45 -32.51 -33.06
N ARG A 451 0.10 -32.97 -34.27
CA ARG A 451 0.16 -34.39 -34.64
C ARG A 451 1.46 -34.81 -35.33
N ASN A 452 2.42 -33.91 -35.51
CA ASN A 452 3.71 -34.26 -36.08
C ASN A 452 4.62 -34.83 -34.98
N ARG A 453 5.04 -36.09 -35.15
CA ARG A 453 5.85 -36.81 -34.15
C ARG A 453 7.15 -36.10 -33.79
N ASN A 454 7.84 -35.50 -34.77
CA ASN A 454 9.12 -34.81 -34.54
C ASN A 454 8.92 -33.53 -33.74
N VAL A 455 7.83 -32.79 -34.02
CA VAL A 455 7.46 -31.58 -33.28
C VAL A 455 7.12 -31.91 -31.83
N VAL A 456 6.30 -32.94 -31.60
CA VAL A 456 5.99 -33.42 -30.24
C VAL A 456 7.26 -33.85 -29.51
N LEU A 457 8.09 -34.68 -30.15
CA LEU A 457 9.33 -35.17 -29.56
C LEU A 457 10.27 -34.02 -29.19
N THR A 458 10.45 -33.03 -30.06
CA THR A 458 11.28 -31.84 -29.80
C THR A 458 10.73 -31.03 -28.64
N THR A 459 9.41 -30.76 -28.65
CA THR A 459 8.73 -29.99 -27.60
C THR A 459 8.91 -30.64 -26.23
N VAL A 460 8.63 -31.93 -26.11
CA VAL A 460 8.73 -32.63 -24.81
C VAL A 460 10.17 -32.89 -24.37
N THR A 461 11.12 -32.96 -25.31
CA THR A 461 12.54 -33.08 -24.98
C THR A 461 13.08 -31.80 -24.35
N VAL A 462 12.60 -30.64 -24.81
CA VAL A 462 12.96 -29.34 -24.23
C VAL A 462 12.19 -29.08 -22.93
N SER A 463 10.88 -29.34 -22.91
CA SER A 463 10.04 -29.22 -21.72
C SER A 463 9.10 -30.42 -21.58
N GLY A 464 9.47 -31.37 -20.70
CA GLY A 464 8.67 -32.58 -20.51
C GLY A 464 7.25 -32.34 -20.01
N ILE A 465 6.95 -31.16 -19.43
CA ILE A 465 5.59 -30.84 -18.96
C ILE A 465 4.59 -30.68 -20.11
N GLU A 466 5.06 -30.31 -21.31
CA GLU A 466 4.24 -30.15 -22.52
C GLU A 466 3.61 -31.46 -23.01
N LEU A 467 4.03 -32.60 -22.46
CA LEU A 467 3.37 -33.88 -22.70
C LEU A 467 1.87 -33.82 -22.32
N VAL A 468 1.46 -32.92 -21.41
CA VAL A 468 0.04 -32.68 -21.08
C VAL A 468 -0.78 -32.23 -22.28
N ASN A 469 -0.18 -31.45 -23.18
CA ASN A 469 -0.82 -30.90 -24.36
C ASN A 469 -0.72 -31.86 -25.56
N ALA A 470 0.10 -32.91 -25.47
CA ALA A 470 0.27 -33.87 -26.55
C ALA A 470 -1.00 -34.73 -26.78
N PRO A 471 -1.36 -35.00 -28.05
CA PRO A 471 -2.42 -35.95 -28.39
C PRO A 471 -2.25 -37.31 -27.70
N SER A 472 -3.37 -37.99 -27.46
CA SER A 472 -3.42 -39.24 -26.67
C SER A 472 -2.51 -40.34 -27.23
N GLU A 473 -2.35 -40.39 -28.55
CA GLU A 473 -1.49 -41.33 -29.27
C GLU A 473 -0.01 -41.20 -28.85
N PHE A 474 0.47 -39.97 -28.59
CA PHE A 474 1.85 -39.73 -28.17
C PHE A 474 2.05 -39.90 -26.67
N ARG A 475 0.99 -39.71 -25.87
CA ARG A 475 1.01 -40.06 -24.44
C ARG A 475 1.06 -41.59 -24.21
N LYS A 476 0.74 -42.38 -25.23
CA LYS A 476 0.90 -43.85 -25.29
C LYS A 476 2.22 -44.31 -25.93
N ASP A 477 2.93 -43.44 -26.66
CA ASP A 477 4.23 -43.75 -27.25
C ASP A 477 5.29 -43.73 -26.16
N LYS A 478 5.75 -44.92 -25.75
CA LYS A 478 6.79 -45.09 -24.73
C LYS A 478 8.06 -44.28 -25.03
N GLY A 479 8.46 -44.16 -26.30
CA GLY A 479 9.65 -43.40 -26.69
C GLY A 479 9.51 -41.90 -26.44
N ILE A 480 8.33 -41.33 -26.72
CA ILE A 480 8.05 -39.91 -26.45
C ILE A 480 7.91 -39.64 -24.96
N VAL A 481 7.23 -40.52 -24.22
CA VAL A 481 7.13 -40.42 -22.77
C VAL A 481 8.52 -40.52 -22.12
N MET A 482 9.36 -41.46 -22.57
CA MET A 482 10.76 -41.55 -22.14
C MET A 482 11.52 -40.25 -22.43
N ALA A 483 11.39 -39.68 -23.63
CA ALA A 483 12.05 -38.43 -24.00
C ALA A 483 11.63 -37.27 -23.09
N ALA A 484 10.32 -37.13 -22.83
CA ALA A 484 9.78 -36.14 -21.91
C ALA A 484 10.35 -36.30 -20.48
N MET A 485 10.41 -37.54 -20.01
CA MET A 485 10.91 -37.86 -18.67
C MET A 485 12.40 -37.65 -18.50
N ARG A 486 13.22 -37.79 -19.56
CA ARG A 486 14.67 -37.57 -19.47
C ARG A 486 15.00 -36.16 -18.98
N ASN A 487 14.27 -35.16 -19.45
CA ASN A 487 14.40 -33.77 -19.03
C ASN A 487 13.58 -33.48 -17.75
N ASN A 488 12.32 -33.91 -17.69
CA ASN A 488 11.43 -33.66 -16.55
C ASN A 488 10.65 -34.92 -16.14
N ARG A 489 11.07 -35.56 -15.05
CA ARG A 489 10.48 -36.81 -14.55
C ARG A 489 8.99 -36.68 -14.16
N VAL A 490 8.51 -35.47 -13.86
CA VAL A 490 7.10 -35.18 -13.56
C VAL A 490 6.21 -35.39 -14.79
N ALA A 491 6.78 -35.33 -16.01
CA ALA A 491 6.08 -35.62 -17.25
C ALA A 491 5.37 -36.97 -17.24
N PHE A 492 5.89 -37.96 -16.51
CA PHE A 492 5.26 -39.27 -16.37
C PHE A 492 3.80 -39.18 -15.91
N GLN A 493 3.41 -38.15 -15.15
CA GLN A 493 2.01 -37.96 -14.74
C GLN A 493 1.05 -37.88 -15.93
N PHE A 494 1.53 -37.35 -17.06
CA PHE A 494 0.75 -37.18 -18.29
C PHE A 494 0.86 -38.39 -19.23
N ALA A 495 1.71 -39.37 -18.95
CA ALA A 495 1.71 -40.64 -19.68
C ALA A 495 0.32 -41.30 -19.60
N ASP A 496 -0.06 -42.01 -20.66
CA ASP A 496 -1.29 -42.78 -20.69
C ASP A 496 -1.30 -43.88 -19.61
N GLY A 497 -2.49 -44.26 -19.16
CA GLY A 497 -2.68 -45.32 -18.17
C GLY A 497 -1.97 -46.63 -18.53
N SER A 498 -1.90 -46.98 -19.82
CA SER A 498 -1.24 -48.19 -20.30
C SER A 498 0.26 -48.25 -20.01
N LEU A 499 0.91 -47.10 -19.84
CA LEU A 499 2.34 -46.98 -19.59
C LEU A 499 2.69 -46.86 -18.09
N LYS A 500 1.68 -46.74 -17.21
CA LYS A 500 1.91 -46.52 -15.78
C LYS A 500 2.53 -47.72 -15.06
N SER A 501 2.42 -48.90 -15.64
CA SER A 501 3.02 -50.15 -15.15
C SER A 501 4.29 -50.57 -15.90
N ASP A 502 4.74 -49.78 -16.89
CA ASP A 502 5.93 -50.12 -17.69
C ASP A 502 7.20 -50.05 -16.83
N THR A 503 7.91 -51.17 -16.71
CA THR A 503 9.05 -51.31 -15.80
C THR A 503 10.21 -50.38 -16.11
N GLU A 504 10.44 -50.06 -17.39
CA GLU A 504 11.54 -49.18 -17.82
C GLU A 504 11.22 -47.70 -17.55
N LEU A 505 9.96 -47.28 -17.75
CA LEU A 505 9.53 -45.94 -17.34
C LEU A 505 9.54 -45.79 -15.81
N LEU A 506 9.22 -46.85 -15.08
CA LEU A 506 9.21 -46.83 -13.61
C LEU A 506 10.62 -46.80 -13.00
N THR A 507 11.62 -47.41 -13.63
CA THR A 507 13.02 -47.30 -13.18
C THR A 507 13.60 -45.92 -13.46
N MET A 508 13.03 -45.17 -14.39
CA MET A 508 13.37 -43.77 -14.63
C MET A 508 12.88 -42.84 -13.51
N LEU A 509 11.89 -43.21 -12.71
CA LEU A 509 11.37 -42.35 -11.63
C LEU A 509 12.16 -42.54 -10.34
N ASN A 510 12.38 -41.46 -9.60
CA ASN A 510 12.78 -41.58 -8.20
C ASN A 510 11.62 -42.16 -7.37
N ASP A 511 11.93 -42.66 -6.18
CA ASP A 511 10.93 -43.35 -5.35
C ASP A 511 9.72 -42.47 -5.01
N ASP A 512 9.94 -41.17 -4.88
CA ASP A 512 8.90 -40.17 -4.63
C ASP A 512 7.89 -40.01 -5.79
N LEU A 513 8.37 -39.83 -7.02
CA LEU A 513 7.51 -39.72 -8.19
C LEU A 513 6.88 -41.07 -8.55
N ARG A 514 7.63 -42.16 -8.38
CA ARG A 514 7.11 -43.53 -8.58
C ARG A 514 5.96 -43.82 -7.63
N TYR A 515 6.10 -43.41 -6.37
CA TYR A 515 5.07 -43.50 -5.34
C TYR A 515 3.82 -42.68 -5.72
N ARG A 516 4.02 -41.41 -6.12
CA ARG A 516 2.94 -40.50 -6.53
C ARG A 516 2.10 -41.01 -7.71
N PHE A 517 2.72 -41.71 -8.66
CA PHE A 517 2.06 -42.06 -9.93
C PHE A 517 1.58 -43.51 -10.04
N THR A 518 2.10 -44.45 -9.23
CA THR A 518 1.71 -45.88 -9.29
C THR A 518 0.89 -46.35 -8.11
N GLY A 519 0.89 -45.62 -6.98
CA GLY A 519 0.11 -45.96 -5.80
C GLY A 519 0.45 -47.31 -5.16
N ASN A 520 1.55 -47.98 -5.55
CA ASN A 520 1.89 -49.32 -5.07
C ASN A 520 2.96 -49.29 -3.95
N TRP A 521 2.68 -49.99 -2.85
CA TRP A 521 3.24 -49.79 -1.49
C TRP A 521 4.52 -50.59 -1.16
N GLY A 522 5.27 -51.05 -2.17
CA GLY A 522 6.35 -52.02 -1.97
C GLY A 522 7.75 -51.48 -1.62
N ILE A 523 7.94 -50.17 -1.46
CA ILE A 523 9.24 -49.53 -1.18
C ILE A 523 9.03 -48.49 -0.06
N PRO A 524 9.91 -48.38 0.95
CA PRO A 524 9.72 -47.46 2.06
C PRO A 524 9.60 -46.01 1.56
N LEU A 525 8.53 -45.34 1.99
CA LEU A 525 8.26 -43.94 1.69
C LEU A 525 9.48 -43.08 2.06
N PRO A 526 9.95 -42.15 1.20
CA PRO A 526 10.82 -41.11 1.69
C PRO A 526 10.01 -40.27 2.69
N GLN A 527 10.39 -40.34 3.96
CA GLN A 527 9.84 -39.63 5.12
C GLN A 527 9.92 -38.09 4.95
N THR A 528 9.30 -37.47 3.94
CA THR A 528 9.71 -36.11 3.52
C THR A 528 8.59 -35.10 3.25
N TYR A 529 7.33 -35.41 3.50
CA TYR A 529 6.26 -34.40 3.52
C TYR A 529 5.61 -34.36 4.91
N TRP A 530 6.12 -33.49 5.78
CA TRP A 530 5.63 -33.36 7.16
C TRP A 530 4.85 -32.06 7.32
N VAL A 531 3.53 -32.13 7.22
CA VAL A 531 2.65 -31.09 7.78
C VAL A 531 1.97 -31.68 9.01
N ALA A 532 2.07 -31.00 10.16
CA ALA A 532 1.36 -31.42 11.36
C ALA A 532 -0.16 -31.39 11.09
N ALA A 533 -0.85 -32.48 11.41
CA ALA A 533 -2.31 -32.52 11.26
C ALA A 533 -2.95 -31.66 12.35
N CYS A 534 -3.84 -30.74 11.99
CA CYS A 534 -4.63 -29.97 12.96
C CYS A 534 -5.55 -30.94 13.74
N PRO A 535 -5.48 -30.96 15.08
CA PRO A 535 -6.36 -31.77 15.92
C PRO A 535 -7.83 -31.47 15.61
N LYS A 536 -8.69 -32.49 15.64
CA LYS A 536 -10.13 -32.31 15.37
C LYS A 536 -10.80 -31.31 16.33
N SER A 537 -10.29 -31.16 17.55
CA SER A 537 -10.75 -30.18 18.54
C SER A 537 -10.57 -28.73 18.09
N SER A 538 -9.60 -28.47 17.21
CA SER A 538 -9.26 -27.14 16.69
C SER A 538 -9.87 -26.86 15.31
N TRP A 539 -10.76 -27.74 14.81
CA TRP A 539 -11.40 -27.52 13.52
C TRP A 539 -12.50 -26.48 13.61
N VAL A 540 -12.55 -25.59 12.62
CA VAL A 540 -13.60 -24.57 12.53
C VAL A 540 -14.95 -25.26 12.32
N SER A 541 -15.93 -24.93 13.16
CA SER A 541 -17.29 -25.45 13.04
C SER A 541 -17.97 -24.95 11.76
N ASP A 542 -18.78 -25.80 11.13
CA ASP A 542 -19.47 -25.46 9.88
C ASP A 542 -20.42 -24.25 10.03
N GLY A 543 -20.95 -24.00 11.24
CA GLY A 543 -21.90 -22.91 11.51
C GLY A 543 -21.29 -21.51 11.55
N VAL A 544 -19.97 -21.40 11.77
CA VAL A 544 -19.22 -20.13 11.82
C VAL A 544 -18.46 -19.84 10.52
N ALA A 545 -18.58 -20.73 9.52
CA ALA A 545 -17.99 -20.57 8.19
C ALA A 545 -19.09 -20.40 7.12
N PRO A 546 -19.61 -19.17 6.90
CA PRO A 546 -20.64 -18.91 5.88
C PRO A 546 -20.09 -19.07 4.45
N GLY A 547 -18.79 -18.88 4.26
CA GLY A 547 -18.10 -19.04 2.98
C GLY A 547 -16.75 -19.74 3.09
N CYS A 548 -16.17 -20.09 1.94
CA CYS A 548 -14.90 -20.80 1.84
C CYS A 548 -13.74 -19.92 2.32
N ALA A 549 -12.95 -20.41 3.28
CA ALA A 549 -11.80 -19.69 3.84
C ALA A 549 -10.69 -19.32 2.83
N ALA A 550 -10.71 -19.94 1.64
CA ALA A 550 -9.70 -19.72 0.58
C ALA A 550 -10.19 -18.84 -0.58
N CYS A 551 -11.50 -18.76 -0.85
CA CYS A 551 -12.03 -17.97 -1.99
C CYS A 551 -13.21 -17.07 -1.63
N ASN A 552 -13.60 -17.01 -0.36
CA ASN A 552 -14.71 -16.24 0.21
C ASN A 552 -16.11 -16.49 -0.39
N LYS A 553 -16.27 -17.43 -1.33
CA LYS A 553 -17.58 -17.78 -1.89
C LYS A 553 -18.43 -18.49 -0.84
N GLU A 554 -19.69 -18.10 -0.72
CA GLU A 554 -20.66 -18.68 0.21
C GLU A 554 -20.92 -20.16 -0.07
N PHE A 555 -21.11 -20.93 1.00
CA PHE A 555 -21.52 -22.33 0.90
C PHE A 555 -23.02 -22.44 0.66
N GLY A 556 -23.44 -23.43 -0.13
CA GLY A 556 -24.85 -23.65 -0.48
C GLY A 556 -25.10 -25.10 -0.91
N MET A 557 -26.27 -25.40 -1.48
CA MET A 557 -26.64 -26.78 -1.85
C MET A 557 -25.65 -27.46 -2.82
N PHE A 558 -25.05 -26.69 -3.73
CA PHE A 558 -24.10 -27.19 -4.74
C PHE A 558 -22.63 -26.97 -4.38
N ARG A 559 -22.32 -26.16 -3.34
CA ARG A 559 -20.96 -25.92 -2.86
C ARG A 559 -20.80 -26.50 -1.46
N ARG A 560 -20.30 -27.74 -1.40
CA ARG A 560 -20.14 -28.50 -0.16
C ARG A 560 -18.93 -28.03 0.66
N ARG A 561 -19.03 -28.18 1.97
CA ARG A 561 -17.99 -27.86 2.96
C ARG A 561 -16.98 -29.01 3.09
N HIS A 562 -15.70 -28.68 3.19
CA HIS A 562 -14.63 -29.63 3.48
C HIS A 562 -13.62 -29.01 4.46
N HIS A 563 -13.20 -29.75 5.48
CA HIS A 563 -12.11 -29.28 6.36
C HIS A 563 -10.73 -29.53 5.75
N CYS A 564 -9.85 -28.56 5.86
CA CYS A 564 -8.42 -28.79 5.69
C CYS A 564 -7.89 -29.58 6.90
N ARG A 565 -7.23 -30.72 6.68
CA ARG A 565 -6.67 -31.52 7.77
C ARG A 565 -5.36 -30.96 8.33
N ALA A 566 -4.76 -29.97 7.65
CA ALA A 566 -3.56 -29.26 8.10
C ALA A 566 -3.87 -28.03 8.97
N CYS A 567 -4.85 -27.19 8.57
CA CYS A 567 -5.20 -25.97 9.32
C CYS A 567 -6.60 -25.96 9.96
N GLY A 568 -7.45 -26.97 9.73
CA GLY A 568 -8.78 -27.05 10.33
C GLY A 568 -9.86 -26.14 9.72
N HIS A 569 -9.51 -25.26 8.78
CA HIS A 569 -10.45 -24.35 8.12
C HIS A 569 -11.42 -25.04 7.15
N VAL A 570 -12.59 -24.43 6.95
CA VAL A 570 -13.62 -24.90 6.01
C VAL A 570 -13.40 -24.31 4.61
N ILE A 571 -13.23 -25.19 3.63
CA ILE A 571 -12.93 -24.88 2.23
C ILE A 571 -13.90 -25.58 1.27
N CYS A 572 -14.02 -25.07 0.04
CA CYS A 572 -14.79 -25.74 -1.02
C CYS A 572 -13.94 -26.75 -1.80
N GLY A 573 -14.58 -27.58 -2.64
CA GLY A 573 -13.91 -28.58 -3.46
C GLY A 573 -12.78 -28.00 -4.32
N ASP A 574 -13.07 -26.89 -5.00
CA ASP A 574 -12.12 -26.16 -5.88
C ASP A 574 -10.89 -25.64 -5.13
N CYS A 575 -11.02 -25.36 -3.83
CA CYS A 575 -9.92 -24.86 -2.98
C CYS A 575 -9.27 -25.97 -2.15
N SER A 576 -9.60 -27.23 -2.42
CA SER A 576 -9.13 -28.38 -1.67
C SER A 576 -8.26 -29.29 -2.54
N PHE A 577 -7.06 -29.58 -2.05
CA PHE A 577 -6.16 -30.56 -2.61
C PHE A 577 -6.23 -31.86 -1.81
N VAL A 578 -6.18 -33.00 -2.50
CA VAL A 578 -6.07 -34.32 -1.88
C VAL A 578 -4.67 -34.84 -2.21
N GLY A 579 -3.81 -35.04 -1.20
CA GLY A 579 -2.45 -35.51 -1.49
C GLY A 579 -1.33 -35.13 -0.52
N VAL A 580 -1.59 -34.88 0.77
CA VAL A 580 -0.54 -34.46 1.73
C VAL A 580 -0.36 -35.50 2.83
N ALA A 581 0.87 -36.01 3.02
CA ALA A 581 1.20 -36.83 4.17
C ALA A 581 1.29 -35.96 5.44
N MET A 582 0.86 -36.49 6.59
CA MET A 582 0.77 -35.72 7.83
C MET A 582 1.51 -36.38 8.99
N ALA A 583 2.17 -35.55 9.80
CA ALA A 583 3.05 -35.98 10.89
C ALA A 583 2.37 -36.86 11.94
N ASN A 584 1.11 -36.55 12.27
CA ASN A 584 0.40 -37.13 13.42
C ASN A 584 -0.77 -38.06 13.02
N LYS A 585 -0.76 -38.62 11.80
CA LYS A 585 -1.73 -39.64 11.37
C LYS A 585 -1.05 -40.87 10.81
N SER A 586 -1.49 -42.04 11.23
CA SER A 586 -1.02 -43.30 10.67
C SER A 586 -1.42 -43.40 9.19
N ARG A 587 -0.41 -43.63 8.34
CA ARG A 587 -0.45 -44.00 6.91
C ARG A 587 -1.63 -43.43 6.09
N GLY A 588 -1.33 -42.50 5.19
CA GLY A 588 -2.25 -42.08 4.13
C GLY A 588 -2.04 -40.64 3.70
N LEU A 589 -2.55 -40.28 2.51
CA LEU A 589 -2.60 -38.90 2.05
C LEU A 589 -3.92 -38.25 2.50
N HIS A 590 -3.83 -37.02 2.97
CA HIS A 590 -4.95 -36.28 3.55
C HIS A 590 -5.26 -35.00 2.77
N ARG A 591 -6.50 -34.51 2.92
CA ARG A 591 -7.02 -33.31 2.25
C ARG A 591 -6.50 -32.04 2.91
N CYS A 592 -5.94 -31.12 2.12
CA CYS A 592 -5.48 -29.81 2.56
C CYS A 592 -6.09 -28.68 1.73
N CYS A 593 -6.07 -27.44 2.24
CA CYS A 593 -6.34 -26.28 1.40
C CYS A 593 -5.16 -26.03 0.46
N THR A 594 -5.39 -25.26 -0.61
CA THR A 594 -4.35 -24.86 -1.57
C THR A 594 -3.15 -24.21 -0.87
N GLN A 595 -3.38 -23.37 0.15
CA GLN A 595 -2.32 -22.71 0.91
C GLN A 595 -1.43 -23.71 1.68
N CYS A 596 -2.02 -24.60 2.48
CA CYS A 596 -1.26 -25.63 3.21
C CYS A 596 -0.56 -26.63 2.29
N PHE A 597 -1.10 -26.86 1.08
CA PHE A 597 -0.46 -27.68 0.07
C PHE A 597 0.72 -26.97 -0.61
N GLN A 598 0.62 -25.66 -0.85
CA GLN A 598 1.71 -24.87 -1.44
C GLN A 598 2.85 -24.68 -0.43
N ALA A 599 2.52 -24.33 0.81
CA ALA A 599 3.47 -24.21 1.91
C ALA A 599 4.29 -25.51 2.08
N SER A 600 3.64 -26.67 2.01
CA SER A 600 4.34 -27.96 2.13
C SER A 600 5.25 -28.29 0.95
N ARG A 601 4.93 -27.81 -0.27
CA ARG A 601 5.79 -28.00 -1.45
C ARG A 601 7.01 -27.09 -1.44
N LEU A 602 6.81 -25.81 -1.07
CA LEU A 602 7.87 -24.81 -1.06
C LEU A 602 8.91 -25.13 0.03
N HIS A 603 8.44 -25.58 1.19
CA HIS A 603 9.28 -26.10 2.28
C HIS A 603 10.26 -27.20 1.85
N VAL A 604 9.84 -28.10 0.96
CA VAL A 604 10.70 -29.20 0.44
C VAL A 604 11.68 -28.71 -0.62
N GLN A 605 11.28 -27.72 -1.42
CA GLN A 605 12.06 -27.21 -2.54
C GLN A 605 13.20 -26.29 -2.07
N ILE A 606 12.91 -25.44 -1.08
CA ILE A 606 13.89 -24.51 -0.50
C ILE A 606 14.95 -25.27 0.31
N ARG A 607 14.56 -26.25 1.13
CA ARG A 607 15.48 -27.13 1.88
C ARG A 607 16.49 -27.88 0.99
N ARG A 608 16.11 -28.24 -0.24
CA ARG A 608 17.02 -28.84 -1.22
C ARG A 608 17.99 -27.83 -1.83
N SER A 609 17.59 -26.57 -1.98
CA SER A 609 18.42 -25.51 -2.56
C SER A 609 19.48 -24.94 -1.61
N ILE A 610 19.23 -25.00 -0.29
CA ILE A 610 20.12 -24.45 0.75
C ILE A 610 20.98 -25.51 1.47
N GLY A 611 20.94 -26.78 1.03
CA GLY A 611 21.82 -27.84 1.54
C GLY A 611 21.63 -28.24 3.02
N ILE A 612 20.55 -27.81 3.67
CA ILE A 612 20.26 -28.11 5.07
C ILE A 612 19.72 -29.54 5.20
N PRO A 613 20.33 -30.43 6.01
CA PRO A 613 19.81 -31.77 6.24
C PRO A 613 18.44 -31.73 6.93
N LEU A 614 17.58 -32.70 6.62
CA LEU A 614 16.31 -32.91 7.32
C LEU A 614 16.61 -33.20 8.79
N VAL A 615 16.50 -32.18 9.65
CA VAL A 615 16.81 -32.32 11.08
C VAL A 615 15.91 -33.43 11.67
N PRO A 616 16.46 -34.39 12.42
CA PRO A 616 15.66 -35.37 13.12
C PRO A 616 14.71 -34.65 14.08
N HIS A 617 13.45 -35.11 14.11
CA HIS A 617 12.45 -34.69 15.09
C HIS A 617 13.09 -34.53 16.48
N VAL A 618 12.76 -33.46 17.18
CA VAL A 618 12.88 -33.41 18.65
C VAL A 618 11.92 -34.50 19.18
N GLU A 619 12.39 -35.73 19.34
CA GLU A 619 11.53 -36.90 19.62
C GLU A 619 10.75 -36.80 20.95
N LYS A 620 11.05 -35.81 21.80
CA LYS A 620 10.31 -35.52 23.04
C LYS A 620 10.11 -34.02 23.21
N GLY A 621 8.85 -33.59 23.28
CA GLY A 621 8.50 -32.22 23.64
C GLY A 621 8.09 -31.30 22.50
N VAL A 622 8.09 -31.74 21.23
CA VAL A 622 7.57 -30.96 20.08
C VAL A 622 6.14 -30.50 20.33
N GLU A 623 5.30 -31.37 20.88
CA GLU A 623 3.92 -31.01 21.21
C GLU A 623 3.85 -29.95 22.31
N ALA A 624 4.72 -30.03 23.33
CA ALA A 624 4.80 -29.04 24.39
C ALA A 624 5.37 -27.71 23.90
N TYR A 625 6.37 -27.75 23.02
CA TYR A 625 6.94 -26.58 22.34
C TYR A 625 5.92 -25.90 21.42
N HIS A 626 5.25 -26.65 20.55
CA HIS A 626 4.23 -26.10 19.65
C HIS A 626 3.03 -25.58 20.43
N THR A 627 2.69 -26.20 21.57
CA THR A 627 1.68 -25.68 22.50
C THR A 627 2.15 -24.39 23.15
N PHE A 628 3.42 -24.29 23.57
CA PHE A 628 4.01 -23.05 24.06
C PHE A 628 3.95 -21.94 23.00
N LEU A 629 4.37 -22.22 21.76
CA LEU A 629 4.28 -21.27 20.64
C LEU A 629 2.85 -20.77 20.43
N GLU A 630 1.87 -21.68 20.43
CA GLU A 630 0.46 -21.36 20.20
C GLU A 630 -0.17 -20.59 21.36
N THR A 631 0.02 -21.06 22.59
CA THR A 631 -0.68 -20.53 23.76
C THR A 631 0.01 -19.32 24.38
N THR A 632 1.34 -19.26 24.32
CA THR A 632 2.14 -18.22 24.99
C THR A 632 2.55 -17.12 24.03
N LEU A 633 2.94 -17.46 22.80
CA LEU A 633 3.41 -16.52 21.78
C LEU A 633 2.37 -16.25 20.68
N GLY A 634 1.20 -16.90 20.74
CA GLY A 634 0.12 -16.68 19.79
C GLY A 634 0.43 -17.13 18.36
N VAL A 635 1.44 -17.98 18.17
CA VAL A 635 1.84 -18.50 16.85
C VAL A 635 0.77 -19.48 16.38
N PRO A 636 0.09 -19.23 15.24
CA PRO A 636 -0.90 -20.16 14.73
C PRO A 636 -0.29 -21.54 14.52
N ARG A 637 -1.00 -22.60 14.95
CA ARG A 637 -0.46 -23.97 14.98
C ARG A 637 0.14 -24.46 13.66
N GLN A 638 -0.42 -23.99 12.55
CA GLN A 638 0.05 -24.29 11.19
C GLN A 638 1.46 -23.76 10.87
N TYR A 639 1.93 -22.74 11.60
CA TYR A 639 3.24 -22.12 11.42
C TYR A 639 4.29 -22.60 12.43
N CYS A 640 3.87 -23.26 13.53
CA CYS A 640 4.81 -23.81 14.52
C CYS A 640 5.95 -24.67 13.93
N PRO A 641 5.71 -25.54 12.92
CA PRO A 641 6.80 -26.32 12.31
C PRO A 641 7.86 -25.49 11.59
N PHE A 642 7.53 -24.28 11.13
CA PHE A 642 8.52 -23.39 10.51
C PHE A 642 9.49 -22.86 11.56
N MET A 643 9.02 -22.60 12.78
CA MET A 643 9.86 -22.12 13.88
C MET A 643 10.96 -23.12 14.24
N ASP A 644 10.76 -24.41 13.99
CA ASP A 644 11.78 -25.45 14.18
C ASP A 644 13.03 -25.20 13.29
N LEU A 645 12.89 -24.46 12.17
CA LEU A 645 13.96 -24.21 11.20
C LEU A 645 15.13 -23.41 11.77
N VAL A 646 14.91 -22.59 12.80
CA VAL A 646 15.99 -21.81 13.42
C VAL A 646 17.05 -22.71 14.05
N THR A 647 16.70 -23.96 14.39
CA THR A 647 17.64 -24.98 14.87
C THR A 647 18.60 -25.48 13.79
N ALA A 648 18.39 -25.14 12.52
CA ALA A 648 19.30 -25.53 11.44
C ALA A 648 20.54 -24.61 11.35
N ALA A 649 20.46 -23.40 11.90
CA ALA A 649 21.51 -22.39 11.77
C ALA A 649 22.19 -22.08 13.11
N ASP A 650 23.43 -21.62 13.05
CA ASP A 650 24.03 -20.86 14.14
C ASP A 650 23.47 -19.43 14.11
N ILE A 651 23.20 -18.82 15.26
CA ILE A 651 22.50 -17.54 15.32
C ILE A 651 23.42 -16.43 15.88
N ALA A 652 23.46 -15.31 15.16
CA ALA A 652 24.03 -14.05 15.63
C ALA A 652 22.97 -12.93 15.54
N VAL A 653 22.96 -12.02 16.52
CA VAL A 653 22.04 -10.89 16.57
C VAL A 653 22.86 -9.61 16.70
N ILE A 654 22.67 -8.69 15.77
CA ILE A 654 23.25 -7.35 15.77
C ILE A 654 22.14 -6.37 16.16
N LEU A 655 22.38 -5.62 17.23
CA LEU A 655 21.46 -4.64 17.77
C LEU A 655 22.00 -3.23 17.52
N ASP A 656 21.25 -2.45 16.75
CA ASP A 656 21.45 -1.02 16.64
C ASP A 656 21.12 -0.35 17.99
N ASP A 657 22.15 0.24 18.60
CA ASP A 657 22.07 1.03 19.81
C ASP A 657 22.49 2.47 19.58
N SER A 658 22.29 2.97 18.36
CA SER A 658 22.54 4.36 17.97
C SER A 658 21.58 5.36 18.62
N GLY A 659 21.90 6.65 18.53
CA GLY A 659 21.06 7.70 19.08
C GLY A 659 19.63 7.75 18.52
N SER A 660 19.41 7.31 17.27
CA SER A 660 18.10 7.34 16.59
C SER A 660 17.10 6.35 17.20
N MET A 661 17.57 5.27 17.82
CA MET A 661 16.70 4.30 18.50
C MET A 661 15.90 4.89 19.68
N LYS A 662 16.18 6.14 20.09
CA LYS A 662 15.39 6.88 21.09
C LYS A 662 14.08 7.46 20.54
N PHE A 663 13.92 7.55 19.22
CA PHE A 663 12.74 8.17 18.63
C PHE A 663 11.46 7.39 19.01
N PRO A 664 10.32 8.09 19.17
CA PRO A 664 9.04 7.45 19.45
C PRO A 664 8.56 6.63 18.25
N THR A 665 7.73 5.63 18.50
CA THR A 665 7.07 4.79 17.48
C THR A 665 5.61 5.21 17.35
N ASN A 666 4.96 4.84 16.25
CA ASN A 666 3.57 5.24 15.92
C ASN A 666 2.47 4.56 16.76
N GLY A 667 2.82 3.88 17.86
CA GLY A 667 1.86 3.47 18.90
C GLY A 667 0.92 2.31 18.55
N ALA A 668 1.11 1.60 17.44
CA ALA A 668 0.28 0.44 17.09
C ALA A 668 0.88 -0.88 17.62
N GLY A 669 0.73 -1.09 18.94
CA GLY A 669 0.72 -2.40 19.62
C GLY A 669 1.81 -3.42 19.28
N THR A 670 2.85 -3.49 20.10
CA THR A 670 3.77 -4.65 20.11
C THR A 670 3.01 -5.96 20.41
N PRO A 671 3.26 -7.03 19.66
CA PRO A 671 2.71 -8.35 19.93
C PRO A 671 3.48 -9.09 21.03
N GLY A 672 3.06 -9.02 22.31
CA GLY A 672 3.61 -9.92 23.35
C GLY A 672 3.73 -9.33 24.75
N LYS A 673 3.95 -10.21 25.74
CA LYS A 673 3.73 -10.01 27.19
C LYS A 673 4.12 -8.62 27.68
N SER A 674 3.16 -8.02 28.40
CA SER A 674 3.33 -6.82 29.20
C SER A 674 4.63 -6.84 30.03
N PHE A 675 5.70 -6.25 29.51
CA PHE A 675 6.79 -5.78 30.36
C PHE A 675 6.37 -4.40 30.90
N ALA A 676 5.73 -4.47 32.06
CA ALA A 676 5.56 -3.42 33.06
C ALA A 676 4.98 -2.07 32.61
N ALA A 677 3.67 -1.92 32.83
CA ALA A 677 3.20 -0.70 33.45
C ALA A 677 3.95 -0.49 34.78
N SER A 678 4.92 0.42 34.82
CA SER A 678 5.04 1.49 35.83
C SER A 678 6.45 2.09 35.82
N ARG A 679 6.59 3.27 35.20
CA ARG A 679 7.22 4.47 35.78
C ARG A 679 7.11 5.61 34.76
N SER A 680 6.51 6.70 35.21
CA SER A 680 6.23 7.97 34.53
C SER A 680 5.32 7.92 33.30
N GLY A 681 4.19 8.62 33.40
CA GLY A 681 3.25 8.82 32.30
C GLY A 681 3.86 9.65 31.17
N SER A 682 4.04 9.00 30.02
CA SER A 682 4.05 9.59 28.68
C SER A 682 3.85 8.43 27.69
N ASP A 683 2.67 8.34 27.07
CA ASP A 683 2.25 7.26 26.18
C ASP A 683 2.97 7.30 24.81
N ALA A 684 4.28 7.11 24.80
CA ALA A 684 5.06 6.90 23.57
C ALA A 684 6.13 5.81 23.79
N THR A 685 5.95 4.65 23.16
CA THR A 685 6.98 3.61 23.04
C THR A 685 8.11 4.11 22.15
N SER A 686 9.37 3.87 22.50
CA SER A 686 10.52 4.19 21.64
C SER A 686 10.94 2.98 20.80
N ARG A 687 11.62 3.22 19.68
CA ARG A 687 12.18 2.18 18.80
C ARG A 687 13.05 1.19 19.59
N TRP A 688 13.81 1.69 20.58
CA TRP A 688 14.60 0.90 21.52
C TRP A 688 13.77 -0.09 22.37
N LEU A 689 12.64 0.36 22.90
CA LEU A 689 11.75 -0.47 23.72
C LEU A 689 10.96 -1.47 22.87
N GLU A 690 10.58 -1.10 21.66
CA GLU A 690 9.94 -2.00 20.71
C GLU A 690 10.88 -3.14 20.29
N MET A 691 12.12 -2.80 19.91
CA MET A 691 13.17 -3.80 19.64
C MET A 691 13.35 -4.75 20.83
N GLN A 692 13.38 -4.21 22.05
CA GLN A 692 13.50 -5.01 23.28
C GLN A 692 12.36 -6.03 23.42
N ALA A 693 11.12 -5.63 23.11
CA ALA A 693 9.95 -6.50 23.19
C ALA A 693 9.99 -7.62 22.14
N ILE A 694 10.34 -7.31 20.88
CA ILE A 694 10.48 -8.30 19.81
C ILE A 694 11.57 -9.30 20.18
N LEU A 695 12.74 -8.80 20.62
CA LEU A 695 13.87 -9.63 21.02
C LEU A 695 13.52 -10.54 22.21
N SER A 696 12.71 -10.06 23.16
CA SER A 696 12.23 -10.88 24.27
C SER A 696 11.41 -12.09 23.80
N ASN A 697 10.52 -11.91 22.81
CA ASN A 697 9.76 -13.02 22.24
C ASN A 697 10.65 -14.02 21.48
N MET A 698 11.68 -13.53 20.79
CA MET A 698 12.66 -14.39 20.10
C MET A 698 13.49 -15.20 21.10
N PHE A 699 13.93 -14.59 22.20
CA PHE A 699 14.62 -15.30 23.28
C PHE A 699 13.73 -16.35 23.93
N ASP A 700 12.44 -16.07 24.16
CA ASP A 700 11.47 -17.07 24.65
C ASP A 700 11.48 -18.34 23.77
N VAL A 701 11.61 -18.18 22.44
CA VAL A 701 11.75 -19.30 21.50
C VAL A 701 13.12 -19.97 21.59
N TRP A 702 14.20 -19.19 21.51
CA TRP A 702 15.57 -19.70 21.52
C TRP A 702 15.92 -20.42 22.82
N SER A 703 15.53 -19.86 23.97
CA SER A 703 15.69 -20.47 25.29
C SER A 703 14.96 -21.80 25.37
N TRP A 704 13.74 -21.89 24.84
CA TRP A 704 13.00 -23.16 24.82
C TRP A 704 13.71 -24.23 23.98
N LEU A 705 14.27 -23.83 22.83
CA LEU A 705 15.04 -24.70 21.96
C LEU A 705 16.46 -24.99 22.46
N GLY A 706 16.88 -24.38 23.58
CA GLY A 706 18.23 -24.51 24.14
C GLY A 706 19.32 -23.91 23.27
N LEU A 707 18.98 -22.92 22.45
CA LEU A 707 19.93 -22.24 21.55
C LEU A 707 20.67 -21.13 22.30
N SER A 708 21.98 -21.05 22.05
CA SER A 708 22.84 -20.00 22.59
C SER A 708 23.12 -18.96 21.50
N ILE A 709 22.90 -17.69 21.80
CA ILE A 709 22.83 -16.61 20.81
C ILE A 709 24.01 -15.66 20.96
N ASP A 710 24.73 -15.39 19.87
CA ASP A 710 25.82 -14.39 19.87
C ASP A 710 25.21 -12.99 19.67
N VAL A 711 25.28 -12.11 20.68
CA VAL A 711 24.64 -10.78 20.63
C VAL A 711 25.69 -9.68 20.58
N VAL A 712 25.59 -8.80 19.59
CA VAL A 712 26.52 -7.70 19.33
C VAL A 712 25.78 -6.37 19.27
N PHE A 713 26.17 -5.40 20.10
CA PHE A 713 25.70 -4.02 20.01
C PHE A 713 26.66 -3.20 19.15
N MET A 714 26.14 -2.38 18.23
CA MET A 714 26.94 -1.63 17.26
C MET A 714 27.92 -0.63 17.91
N ASN A 715 27.46 0.15 18.89
CA ASN A 715 28.22 1.23 19.52
C ASN A 715 28.80 0.80 20.87
N ARG A 716 28.10 -0.05 21.62
CA ARG A 716 28.53 -0.52 22.93
C ARG A 716 29.31 -1.83 22.91
N ASN A 717 29.82 -2.23 21.74
CA ASN A 717 30.65 -3.43 21.56
C ASN A 717 31.33 -3.80 22.87
N ARG A 718 30.99 -4.97 23.45
CA ARG A 718 31.79 -5.58 24.52
C ARG A 718 33.16 -5.94 23.92
N VAL A 719 33.96 -4.93 23.58
CA VAL A 719 35.39 -5.04 23.38
C VAL A 719 35.96 -5.08 24.77
N GLN A 720 36.34 -6.29 25.16
CA GLN A 720 37.24 -6.50 26.27
C GLN A 720 38.33 -5.44 26.26
N ARG A 721 38.58 -4.86 27.43
CA ARG A 721 39.95 -4.52 27.84
C ARG A 721 40.84 -5.72 27.48
N GLY A 722 41.65 -5.58 26.43
CA GLY A 722 42.77 -6.46 26.10
C GLY A 722 42.50 -7.97 26.16
N GLY A 723 41.90 -8.54 25.12
CA GLY A 723 41.84 -9.99 24.95
C GLY A 723 41.15 -10.40 23.65
N ARG A 724 41.75 -11.35 22.93
CA ARG A 724 41.31 -11.89 21.63
C ARG A 724 40.08 -12.84 21.72
N THR A 725 39.23 -12.73 22.74
CA THR A 725 38.10 -13.66 22.93
C THR A 725 36.75 -12.94 22.80
N ALA A 726 35.89 -13.46 21.94
CA ALA A 726 34.52 -12.99 21.77
C ALA A 726 33.73 -13.14 23.08
N PRO A 727 32.77 -12.25 23.38
CA PRO A 727 31.88 -12.41 24.54
C PRO A 727 31.13 -13.76 24.49
N PRO A 728 30.76 -14.33 25.65
CA PRO A 728 30.04 -15.60 25.69
C PRO A 728 28.64 -15.45 25.08
N PRO A 729 28.10 -16.51 24.44
CA PRO A 729 26.72 -16.55 23.97
C PRO A 729 25.71 -16.30 25.09
N VAL A 730 24.61 -15.63 24.75
CA VAL A 730 23.49 -15.28 25.63
C VAL A 730 22.37 -16.30 25.47
N SER A 731 21.72 -16.66 26.59
CA SER A 731 20.64 -17.65 26.58
C SER A 731 19.27 -17.09 26.92
N SER A 732 19.19 -15.87 27.47
CA SER A 732 17.93 -15.25 27.89
C SER A 732 17.99 -13.72 27.86
N MET A 733 16.80 -13.09 27.77
CA MET A 733 16.67 -11.64 27.77
C MET A 733 17.17 -10.99 29.08
N ALA A 734 17.07 -11.70 30.21
CA ALA A 734 17.50 -11.21 31.52
C ALA A 734 19.00 -10.85 31.57
N GLU A 735 19.84 -11.57 30.81
CA GLU A 735 21.28 -11.30 30.71
C GLU A 735 21.59 -9.99 29.98
N LEU A 736 20.68 -9.53 29.11
CA LEU A 736 20.80 -8.29 28.35
C LEU A 736 20.15 -7.09 29.04
N GLN A 737 19.34 -7.29 30.09
CA GLN A 737 18.56 -6.24 30.72
C GLN A 737 19.42 -5.03 31.13
N SER A 738 20.58 -5.28 31.73
CA SER A 738 21.52 -4.20 32.13
C SER A 738 22.03 -3.36 30.96
N ALA A 739 22.10 -3.92 29.74
CA ALA A 739 22.46 -3.18 28.54
C ALA A 739 21.28 -2.33 28.02
N PHE A 740 20.06 -2.81 28.19
CA PHE A 740 18.83 -2.08 27.85
C PHE A 740 18.48 -0.97 28.85
N ASP A 741 18.93 -1.06 30.10
CA ASP A 741 18.78 -0.01 31.12
C ASP A 741 19.56 1.26 30.75
N ALA A 742 20.60 1.16 29.92
CA ALA A 742 21.35 2.30 29.40
C ALA A 742 20.72 2.84 28.09
N PRO A 743 20.54 4.17 27.95
CA PRO A 743 19.93 4.76 26.75
C PRO A 743 20.86 4.74 25.54
N PRO A 744 20.39 4.37 24.33
CA PRO A 744 21.25 4.14 23.15
C PRO A 744 22.00 5.42 22.71
N TYR A 745 23.17 5.28 22.09
CA TYR A 745 24.06 6.38 21.74
C TYR A 745 24.96 6.02 20.54
N GLY A 746 25.48 7.04 19.86
CA GLY A 746 26.38 6.85 18.72
C GLY A 746 25.65 6.80 17.39
N GLY A 747 26.31 6.27 16.36
CA GLY A 747 25.80 6.17 14.98
C GLY A 747 25.44 4.74 14.60
N THR A 748 25.21 4.47 13.31
CA THR A 748 24.76 3.15 12.81
C THR A 748 25.85 2.46 11.98
N PRO A 749 26.94 1.93 12.58
CA PRO A 749 28.03 1.27 11.86
C PRO A 749 27.67 -0.18 11.46
N SER A 750 26.58 -0.35 10.72
CA SER A 750 26.01 -1.66 10.39
C SER A 750 26.89 -2.48 9.42
N VAL A 751 27.48 -1.87 8.40
CA VAL A 751 28.42 -2.53 7.46
C VAL A 751 29.64 -3.03 8.23
N THR A 752 30.26 -2.14 9.00
CA THR A 752 31.48 -2.46 9.77
C THR A 752 31.21 -3.57 10.78
N THR A 753 30.05 -3.55 11.45
CA THR A 753 29.67 -4.58 12.44
C THR A 753 29.39 -5.93 11.77
N LEU A 754 28.65 -5.94 10.65
CA LEU A 754 28.39 -7.16 9.87
C LEU A 754 29.68 -7.78 9.36
N GLN A 755 30.60 -6.98 8.81
CA GLN A 755 31.91 -7.45 8.37
C GLN A 755 32.67 -8.16 9.50
N SER A 756 32.63 -7.60 10.71
CA SER A 756 33.26 -8.20 11.90
C SER A 756 32.61 -9.52 12.31
N VAL A 757 31.28 -9.61 12.28
CA VAL A 757 30.55 -10.85 12.61
C VAL A 757 30.84 -11.92 11.56
N PHE A 758 30.70 -11.60 10.28
CA PHE A 758 30.94 -12.51 9.17
C PHE A 758 32.38 -13.03 9.18
N SER A 759 33.37 -12.16 9.35
CA SER A 759 34.78 -12.57 9.39
C SER A 759 35.13 -13.48 10.57
N ARG A 760 34.38 -13.40 11.68
CA ARG A 760 34.62 -14.24 12.88
C ARG A 760 33.89 -15.59 12.82
N ARG A 761 32.71 -15.62 12.19
CA ARG A 761 31.77 -16.75 12.28
C ARG A 761 31.63 -17.55 11.00
N LEU A 762 31.88 -16.94 9.84
CA LEU A 762 31.87 -17.65 8.57
C LEU A 762 33.25 -18.27 8.33
N SER A 763 33.28 -19.58 8.15
CA SER A 763 34.46 -20.33 7.75
C SER A 763 34.14 -21.24 6.57
N ASN A 764 35.15 -21.56 5.75
CA ASN A 764 34.99 -22.42 4.57
C ASN A 764 34.50 -23.85 4.88
N ASP A 765 34.65 -24.30 6.14
CA ASP A 765 34.31 -25.67 6.60
C ASP A 765 33.06 -25.70 7.52
N ALA A 766 32.29 -24.60 7.59
CA ALA A 766 31.14 -24.52 8.48
C ALA A 766 30.05 -25.55 8.08
N SER A 767 29.73 -26.47 9.00
CA SER A 767 28.70 -27.51 8.79
C SER A 767 27.26 -26.99 8.89
N ARG A 768 27.08 -25.75 9.37
CA ARG A 768 25.77 -25.09 9.55
C ARG A 768 25.83 -23.66 9.02
N PRO A 769 24.76 -23.15 8.39
CA PRO A 769 24.68 -21.75 7.98
C PRO A 769 24.64 -20.84 9.22
N LEU A 770 25.13 -19.61 9.07
CA LEU A 770 24.99 -18.53 10.02
C LEU A 770 23.76 -17.71 9.66
N LEU A 771 22.77 -17.65 10.55
CA LEU A 771 21.63 -16.75 10.47
C LEU A 771 21.89 -15.52 11.32
N THR A 772 22.00 -14.37 10.66
CA THR A 772 22.25 -13.09 11.30
C THR A 772 20.97 -12.26 11.31
N TYR A 773 20.53 -11.86 12.50
CA TYR A 773 19.45 -10.89 12.66
C TYR A 773 20.05 -9.50 12.85
N LEU A 774 19.66 -8.54 12.03
CA LEU A 774 20.07 -7.14 12.12
C LEU A 774 18.86 -6.30 12.49
N PHE A 775 18.82 -5.79 13.72
CA PHE A 775 17.85 -4.76 14.11
C PHE A 775 18.45 -3.38 13.85
N THR A 776 17.74 -2.52 13.13
CA THR A 776 18.20 -1.15 12.83
C THR A 776 17.05 -0.22 12.46
N ASP A 777 17.23 1.08 12.71
CA ASP A 777 16.27 2.14 12.34
C ASP A 777 16.83 3.17 11.35
N GLY A 778 18.09 3.05 10.95
CA GLY A 778 18.86 4.12 10.32
C GLY A 778 19.59 3.71 9.03
N GLU A 779 20.15 4.72 8.36
CA GLU A 779 20.98 4.54 7.17
C GLU A 779 22.33 3.87 7.54
N PRO A 780 22.76 2.82 6.80
CA PRO A 780 24.02 2.15 7.05
C PRO A 780 25.24 3.06 6.83
N ASP A 781 26.37 2.76 7.48
CA ASP A 781 27.60 3.50 7.29
C ASP A 781 28.14 3.40 5.86
N GLY A 782 28.55 4.55 5.29
CA GLY A 782 29.15 4.68 3.97
C GLY A 782 28.17 5.00 2.82
N SER A 783 26.98 4.42 2.83
CA SER A 783 25.78 4.70 1.98
C SER A 783 24.95 3.42 1.83
N PHE A 784 23.66 3.56 1.48
CA PHE A 784 22.81 2.42 1.12
C PHE A 784 23.36 1.62 -0.06
N GLU A 785 23.88 2.26 -1.10
CA GLU A 785 24.43 1.56 -2.28
C GLU A 785 25.69 0.75 -1.91
N ALA A 786 26.50 1.26 -0.97
CA ALA A 786 27.64 0.52 -0.45
C ALA A 786 27.19 -0.68 0.41
N PHE A 787 26.15 -0.50 1.22
CA PHE A 787 25.56 -1.59 2.01
C PHE A 787 24.95 -2.67 1.12
N GLU A 788 24.15 -2.30 0.13
CA GLU A 788 23.54 -3.23 -0.83
C GLU A 788 24.61 -4.05 -1.56
N ARG A 789 25.66 -3.39 -2.09
CA ARG A 789 26.79 -4.11 -2.70
C ARG A 789 27.52 -5.00 -1.71
N PHE A 790 27.71 -4.56 -0.47
CA PHE A 790 28.34 -5.38 0.54
C PHE A 790 27.53 -6.65 0.87
N ILE A 791 26.20 -6.53 0.98
CA ILE A 791 25.32 -7.69 1.17
C ILE A 791 25.34 -8.58 -0.09
N GLU A 792 25.27 -7.99 -1.28
CA GLU A 792 25.36 -8.74 -2.53
C GLU A 792 26.74 -9.37 -2.74
N ASP A 793 27.84 -8.85 -2.20
CA ASP A 793 29.18 -9.43 -2.37
C ASP A 793 29.63 -10.24 -1.15
N ARG A 794 28.73 -10.45 -0.17
CA ARG A 794 29.08 -11.08 1.10
C ARG A 794 29.66 -12.50 0.91
N PRO A 795 30.67 -12.88 1.70
CA PRO A 795 31.33 -14.18 1.57
C PRO A 795 30.36 -15.31 1.92
N HIS A 796 30.43 -16.41 1.17
CA HIS A 796 29.65 -17.63 1.41
C HIS A 796 28.12 -17.43 1.45
N LYS A 797 27.54 -16.70 0.46
CA LYS A 797 26.09 -16.42 0.38
C LYS A 797 25.16 -17.56 0.78
N GLN A 798 25.47 -18.81 0.38
CA GLN A 798 24.67 -20.00 0.69
C GLN A 798 24.67 -20.40 2.18
N HIS A 799 25.66 -19.92 2.94
CA HIS A 799 25.84 -20.16 4.38
C HIS A 799 25.76 -18.88 5.22
N SER A 800 25.49 -17.73 4.61
CA SER A 800 25.36 -16.42 5.28
C SER A 800 23.96 -15.83 5.05
N LEU A 801 23.03 -16.21 5.93
CA LEU A 801 21.65 -15.76 5.90
C LEU A 801 21.49 -14.47 6.73
N LEU A 802 20.68 -13.53 6.24
CA LEU A 802 20.48 -12.23 6.88
C LEU A 802 18.98 -11.91 6.95
N SER A 803 18.47 -11.70 8.16
CA SER A 803 17.13 -11.14 8.37
C SER A 803 17.29 -9.74 8.96
N VAL A 804 16.81 -8.72 8.25
CA VAL A 804 16.83 -7.32 8.68
C VAL A 804 15.47 -7.00 9.28
N ILE A 805 15.45 -6.56 10.54
CA ILE A 805 14.22 -6.18 11.24
C ILE A 805 14.27 -4.66 11.46
N LEU A 806 13.39 -3.95 10.76
CA LEU A 806 13.37 -2.50 10.78
C LEU A 806 12.63 -1.99 12.00
N CYS A 807 13.30 -1.11 12.76
CA CYS A 807 12.72 -0.43 13.91
C CYS A 807 12.33 1.01 13.54
N THR A 808 11.79 1.23 12.35
CA THR A 808 11.44 2.56 11.83
C THR A 808 10.16 2.52 11.01
N ASP A 809 9.41 3.61 11.07
CA ASP A 809 8.20 3.88 10.30
C ASP A 809 8.48 4.78 9.08
N GLU A 810 9.75 5.17 8.89
CA GLU A 810 10.18 6.05 7.81
C GLU A 810 10.13 5.32 6.46
N THR A 811 9.11 5.64 5.66
CA THR A 811 8.82 4.97 4.38
C THR A 811 10.01 4.94 3.43
N GLU A 812 10.83 6.00 3.37
CA GLU A 812 12.01 6.04 2.50
C GLU A 812 13.08 5.01 2.91
N ILE A 813 13.34 4.85 4.20
CA ILE A 813 14.30 3.88 4.72
C ILE A 813 13.79 2.45 4.48
N VAL A 814 12.51 2.24 4.79
CA VAL A 814 11.79 0.98 4.57
C VAL A 814 11.88 0.54 3.10
N GLU A 815 11.52 1.41 2.16
CA GLU A 815 11.54 1.10 0.72
C GLU A 815 12.95 0.80 0.20
N ARG A 816 14.00 1.42 0.78
CA ARG A 816 15.39 1.14 0.41
C ARG A 816 15.81 -0.26 0.86
N TYR A 817 15.48 -0.66 2.09
CA TYR A 817 15.78 -2.00 2.60
C TYR A 817 14.96 -3.09 1.89
N ARG A 818 13.67 -2.87 1.61
CA ARG A 818 12.83 -3.83 0.87
C ARG A 818 13.41 -4.28 -0.48
N ARG A 819 14.23 -3.45 -1.15
CA ARG A 819 14.91 -3.85 -2.40
C ARG A 819 15.88 -5.03 -2.23
N LEU A 820 16.35 -5.29 -1.01
CA LEU A 820 17.24 -6.41 -0.69
C LEU A 820 16.46 -7.72 -0.50
N GLU A 821 15.18 -7.64 -0.16
CA GLU A 821 14.32 -8.75 0.23
C GLU A 821 14.19 -9.78 -0.91
N ASN A 822 14.40 -11.06 -0.58
CA ASN A 822 14.31 -12.16 -1.52
C ASN A 822 12.84 -12.63 -1.72
N GLU A 823 12.00 -11.77 -2.26
CA GLU A 823 10.56 -12.03 -2.43
C GLU A 823 10.30 -13.12 -3.49
N VAL A 824 9.39 -14.04 -3.19
CA VAL A 824 8.95 -15.06 -4.14
C VAL A 824 7.69 -14.60 -4.88
N VAL A 825 7.84 -14.24 -6.15
CA VAL A 825 6.75 -13.75 -6.99
C VAL A 825 6.29 -14.84 -7.95
N LEU A 826 4.99 -15.08 -8.01
CA LEU A 826 4.37 -15.92 -9.02
C LEU A 826 4.34 -15.16 -10.34
N MET A 827 5.21 -15.55 -11.26
CA MET A 827 5.23 -14.96 -12.58
C MET A 827 4.00 -15.40 -13.39
N PRO A 828 3.59 -14.63 -14.42
CA PRO A 828 2.41 -14.94 -15.24
C PRO A 828 2.45 -16.32 -15.93
N ASP A 829 3.62 -16.93 -16.05
CA ASP A 829 3.86 -18.27 -16.58
C ASP A 829 3.61 -19.40 -15.56
N GLY A 830 3.22 -19.05 -14.33
CA GLY A 830 2.98 -19.99 -13.24
C GLY A 830 4.26 -20.48 -12.55
N VAL A 831 5.42 -19.89 -12.87
CA VAL A 831 6.70 -20.17 -12.25
C VAL A 831 6.96 -19.16 -11.14
N TRP A 832 7.36 -19.66 -9.98
CA TRP A 832 7.78 -18.80 -8.87
C TRP A 832 9.23 -18.39 -9.11
N ASN A 833 9.47 -17.08 -9.22
CA ASN A 833 10.81 -16.50 -9.26
C ASN A 833 11.10 -15.80 -7.94
N SER A 834 12.38 -15.77 -7.58
CA SER A 834 12.87 -14.89 -6.50
C SER A 834 13.32 -13.56 -7.12
N LEU A 835 12.92 -12.46 -6.52
CA LEU A 835 13.43 -11.12 -6.79
C LEU A 835 14.21 -10.67 -5.54
N GLY A 836 15.34 -9.98 -5.71
CA GLY A 836 16.18 -9.53 -4.60
C GLY A 836 17.38 -10.46 -4.31
N ILE A 837 17.95 -10.35 -3.10
CA ILE A 837 19.21 -11.00 -2.74
C ILE A 837 18.95 -12.32 -2.03
N SER A 838 19.32 -13.45 -2.66
CA SER A 838 19.12 -14.79 -2.07
C SER A 838 19.63 -14.89 -0.63
N GLY A 839 18.79 -15.42 0.27
CA GLY A 839 19.09 -15.60 1.70
C GLY A 839 19.03 -14.31 2.52
N VAL A 840 18.42 -13.25 1.97
CA VAL A 840 18.13 -11.99 2.67
C VAL A 840 16.62 -11.82 2.80
N ASP A 841 16.18 -11.44 3.98
CA ASP A 841 14.79 -11.13 4.32
C ASP A 841 14.74 -9.80 5.05
N VAL A 842 13.68 -9.03 4.82
CA VAL A 842 13.45 -7.72 5.44
C VAL A 842 12.05 -7.74 6.02
N THR A 843 11.94 -7.53 7.33
CA THR A 843 10.67 -7.43 8.03
C THR A 843 10.55 -6.02 8.62
N GLU A 844 9.41 -5.39 8.39
CA GLU A 844 9.10 -4.07 8.93
C GLU A 844 8.69 -4.11 10.40
N ASP A 845 8.37 -2.94 10.97
CA ASP A 845 7.67 -2.92 12.25
C ASP A 845 6.28 -3.58 12.13
N TYR A 846 5.72 -4.02 13.26
CA TYR A 846 4.42 -4.72 13.27
C TYR A 846 3.30 -3.87 12.66
N ALA A 847 3.37 -2.55 12.84
CA ALA A 847 2.37 -1.61 12.35
C ALA A 847 2.39 -1.49 10.82
N GLY A 848 3.57 -1.39 10.21
CA GLY A 848 3.77 -1.41 8.76
C GLY A 848 3.30 -2.73 8.16
N GLU A 849 3.73 -3.84 8.75
CA GLU A 849 3.34 -5.18 8.29
C GLU A 849 1.82 -5.41 8.37
N ALA A 850 1.19 -5.06 9.50
CA ALA A 850 -0.25 -5.19 9.65
C ALA A 850 -1.03 -4.30 8.66
N ARG A 851 -0.49 -3.12 8.32
CA ARG A 851 -1.05 -2.23 7.31
C ARG A 851 -0.95 -2.83 5.92
N ASP A 852 0.19 -3.41 5.57
CA ASP A 852 0.40 -4.03 4.27
C ASP A 852 -0.50 -5.26 4.07
N VAL A 853 -0.65 -6.10 5.10
CA VAL A 853 -1.63 -7.20 5.10
C VAL A 853 -3.07 -6.71 4.90
N ALA A 854 -3.43 -5.58 5.52
CA ALA A 854 -4.75 -4.98 5.35
C ALA A 854 -4.95 -4.44 3.92
N LEU A 855 -3.95 -3.77 3.36
CA LEU A 855 -3.95 -3.26 1.97
C LEU A 855 -4.00 -4.40 0.95
N ALA A 856 -3.32 -5.51 1.22
CA ALA A 856 -3.36 -6.71 0.41
C ALA A 856 -4.77 -7.35 0.40
N GLY A 857 -5.68 -6.96 1.31
CA GLY A 857 -7.07 -7.40 1.30
C GLY A 857 -7.29 -8.75 1.97
N ARG A 858 -6.39 -9.14 2.89
CA ARG A 858 -6.57 -10.33 3.72
C ARG A 858 -7.78 -10.11 4.65
N PRO A 859 -8.71 -11.09 4.77
CA PRO A 859 -9.93 -10.92 5.56
C PRO A 859 -9.70 -10.91 7.07
N THR A 860 -8.52 -11.30 7.54
CA THR A 860 -8.12 -11.31 8.96
C THR A 860 -6.88 -10.46 9.15
N PRO A 861 -6.78 -9.67 10.24
CA PRO A 861 -5.57 -8.89 10.54
C PRO A 861 -4.36 -9.81 10.79
N LEU A 862 -3.16 -9.28 10.55
CA LEU A 862 -1.90 -9.98 10.86
C LEU A 862 -1.82 -10.24 12.37
N LEU A 863 -1.67 -11.51 12.75
CA LEU A 863 -1.59 -11.86 14.16
C LEU A 863 -0.18 -11.60 14.72
N PRO A 864 -0.07 -11.18 15.99
CA PRO A 864 1.16 -11.18 16.77
C PRO A 864 2.15 -12.32 16.50
N GLY A 865 1.67 -13.57 16.58
CA GLY A 865 2.51 -14.74 16.35
C GLY A 865 2.83 -15.00 14.88
N GLU A 866 2.07 -14.45 13.93
CA GLU A 866 2.40 -14.50 12.50
C GLU A 866 3.57 -13.55 12.18
N TYR A 867 3.56 -12.35 12.77
CA TYR A 867 4.67 -11.41 12.68
C TYR A 867 5.96 -11.99 13.28
N LEU A 868 5.88 -12.66 14.43
CA LEU A 868 7.03 -13.34 15.03
C LEU A 868 7.61 -14.44 14.12
N VAL A 869 6.74 -15.17 13.40
CA VAL A 869 7.19 -16.16 12.40
C VAL A 869 7.97 -15.47 11.29
N LYS A 870 7.46 -14.36 10.72
CA LYS A 870 8.18 -13.56 9.71
C LYS A 870 9.58 -13.18 10.21
N CYS A 871 9.64 -12.52 11.38
CA CYS A 871 10.90 -12.09 11.98
C CYS A 871 11.91 -13.23 12.18
N MET A 872 11.45 -14.44 12.54
CA MET A 872 12.36 -15.53 12.91
C MET A 872 12.83 -16.36 11.71
N VAL A 873 12.00 -16.55 10.68
CA VAL A 873 12.28 -17.56 9.65
C VAL A 873 12.25 -17.04 8.21
N GLY A 874 11.96 -15.77 7.94
CA GLY A 874 11.90 -15.23 6.58
C GLY A 874 13.16 -15.51 5.74
N ALA A 875 14.35 -15.26 6.30
CA ALA A 875 15.63 -15.54 5.61
C ALA A 875 15.92 -17.04 5.40
N LEU A 876 15.32 -17.91 6.22
CA LEU A 876 15.46 -19.37 6.13
C LEU A 876 14.46 -19.98 5.14
N ASP A 877 13.27 -19.40 5.03
CA ASP A 877 12.18 -19.89 4.20
C ASP A 877 11.37 -18.71 3.60
N PRO A 878 11.74 -18.25 2.39
CA PRO A 878 10.99 -17.27 1.63
C PRO A 878 9.49 -17.60 1.39
N ALA A 879 9.02 -18.82 1.67
CA ALA A 879 7.59 -19.14 1.68
C ALA A 879 6.79 -18.34 2.71
N VAL A 880 7.47 -17.85 3.74
CA VAL A 880 6.87 -17.16 4.89
C VAL A 880 6.25 -15.81 4.46
N HIS A 881 6.72 -15.18 3.37
CA HIS A 881 6.08 -13.99 2.78
C HIS A 881 4.63 -14.24 2.31
N LEU A 882 4.23 -15.51 2.08
CA LEU A 882 2.85 -15.84 1.72
C LEU A 882 1.85 -15.64 2.88
N ILE A 883 2.33 -15.35 4.09
CA ILE A 883 1.50 -15.02 5.25
C ILE A 883 0.73 -13.69 5.03
N ASP A 884 1.28 -12.80 4.21
CA ASP A 884 0.75 -11.43 4.05
C ASP A 884 -0.29 -11.30 2.93
N LEU A 885 -0.30 -12.25 1.99
CA LEU A 885 -1.15 -12.18 0.81
C LEU A 885 -2.60 -12.57 1.11
N PRO A 886 -3.59 -11.90 0.48
CA PRO A 886 -4.99 -12.29 0.60
C PRO A 886 -5.18 -13.70 0.06
N ALA A 887 -6.05 -14.47 0.72
CA ALA A 887 -6.67 -15.61 0.08
C ALA A 887 -7.64 -15.12 -1.01
N ARG A 888 -7.17 -14.67 -2.18
CA ARG A 888 -8.08 -14.18 -3.24
C ARG A 888 -7.81 -14.65 -4.67
N PRO A 889 -8.88 -14.67 -5.49
CA PRO A 889 -9.13 -15.68 -6.53
C PRO A 889 -8.99 -15.10 -7.93
N THR A 890 -8.47 -15.87 -8.91
CA THR A 890 -8.89 -15.84 -10.34
C THR A 890 -8.08 -16.71 -11.30
N PHE A 891 -7.04 -17.44 -10.90
CA PHE A 891 -6.28 -18.25 -11.89
C PHE A 891 -6.85 -19.64 -12.22
N TRP A 892 -8.03 -20.01 -11.72
CA TRP A 892 -8.66 -21.32 -11.97
C TRP A 892 -10.11 -21.27 -12.47
N ARG A 893 -10.50 -20.21 -13.19
CA ARG A 893 -11.59 -20.35 -14.18
C ARG A 893 -10.96 -20.58 -15.54
N GLN A 894 -11.04 -21.82 -16.05
CA GLN A 894 -11.34 -21.90 -17.48
C GLN A 894 -12.70 -21.20 -17.69
N PRO A 895 -12.89 -20.41 -18.76
CA PRO A 895 -14.25 -20.07 -19.16
C PRO A 895 -15.00 -21.39 -19.34
N PRO A 896 -16.27 -21.52 -18.89
CA PRO A 896 -17.08 -22.63 -19.36
C PRO A 896 -17.10 -22.53 -20.88
N VAL A 897 -16.61 -23.58 -21.53
CA VAL A 897 -16.86 -23.85 -22.94
C VAL A 897 -18.36 -23.69 -23.11
N GLN A 898 -18.77 -22.71 -23.90
CA GLN A 898 -20.12 -22.63 -24.42
C GLN A 898 -20.37 -23.93 -25.16
N GLN A 899 -21.14 -24.83 -24.55
CA GLN A 899 -21.90 -25.79 -25.33
C GLN A 899 -22.87 -24.97 -26.16
N ALA A 900 -22.62 -24.96 -27.46
CA ALA A 900 -23.64 -24.63 -28.44
C ALA A 900 -24.75 -25.68 -28.30
N ASP A 901 -25.83 -25.30 -27.65
CA ASP A 901 -27.16 -25.84 -27.92
C ASP A 901 -28.06 -24.67 -28.31
N GLY A 902 -28.70 -24.81 -29.47
CA GLY A 902 -29.35 -23.73 -30.19
C GLY A 902 -30.78 -23.40 -29.75
N GLY A 903 -31.33 -22.40 -30.44
CA GLY A 903 -32.76 -22.34 -30.78
C GLY A 903 -33.57 -21.24 -30.09
N GLY A 904 -34.12 -20.34 -30.92
CA GLY A 904 -35.27 -19.45 -30.65
C GLY A 904 -34.92 -18.22 -29.81
N GLY A 905 -35.33 -17.00 -30.11
CA GLY A 905 -36.49 -16.52 -30.86
C GLY A 905 -37.03 -15.31 -30.09
N ASP A 906 -37.32 -14.24 -30.83
CA ASP A 906 -37.81 -12.90 -30.45
C ASP A 906 -36.83 -11.89 -29.84
#